data_AF-W7DDD3-F1
#
_entry.id   AF-W7DDD3-F1
#
_cell.length_a   1.000
_cell.length_b   1.000
_cell.length_c   1.000
_cell.angle_alpha   90.00
_cell.angle_beta   90.00
_cell.angle_gamma   90.00
#
_symmetry.space_group_name_H-M   'P 1'
#
loop_
_entity.id
_entity.type
_entity.pdbx_description
1 polymer ?
#
loop_
_entity_poly.entity_id
_entity_poly.type
_entity_poly.pdbx_seq_one_letter_code
_entity_poly.pdbx_strand_id
1 'polypeptide(L)'
;MGTRIKETSDLDLIELSGKWVYRSPEKGDPLKVNGQSYKVKEGVYNTPSGLDYMIVENVATGEISMVFQGTQGFQDMVTDGTLPGAVPDAQLKDAEAAFESMSKKYDITNVSGNSLGGGLSNYVATKHDVNSVTYNPAILPEGSYNTNNPRITNYMSEYDPLTLGERSAGYMSRLPGNNVILHNNMPWMETMISNHVGYDDDVVINGQKIQVDADAYLPVGVWSGEILSGSKGQKIDINPENMRILATTLSTRMNGQVKTAQTYLDGAVDIVNQEGAKLDDRQTTLRQSFDDLLQKNSFGGVLVFVWQYEALRNQLEEINPVTMTALDVVQKIRTTPVISEILDFVSTSAFSGVLGWLFEIPLLVGDTLLKLDEIVDRVSNLKNNAIPKLFNGITNDFFNDAMIAELKAHYNVIDSNKDIVTNQIVTFSAQVKYVSDEIEKADKLLTATERVEKAGPPPVTSKFSLEESSALKDGMGKKQLLLDENFKEFASATSMSLKPALASLRSTMNQLYGILKDALITLRNIRSALGFVKIPFTDFDNNIKADLDDIIAAMNQWKVMLKGVKTAVKDLEGNLDNVLNAYRPYIDTALFEGTKFHDVILLNKASYNAFESAEMVFQDIQYQLDGNKAQAVTALDGLANQVVANLEVLLDQIKRGSINI
;
A
#
# COMPACT_ATOMS: atom_id res chain seq x y z
N MET A 1 2.84 -8.10 32.10
CA MET A 1 1.71 -8.72 31.39
C MET A 1 2.30 -9.46 30.21
N GLY A 2 2.12 -10.77 30.14
CA GLY A 2 2.73 -11.60 29.09
C GLY A 2 1.96 -11.41 27.79
N THR A 3 2.64 -10.94 26.75
CA THR A 3 2.15 -11.00 25.37
C THR A 3 1.82 -12.46 25.05
N ARG A 4 0.58 -12.77 24.65
CA ARG A 4 0.28 -14.08 24.07
C ARG A 4 1.16 -14.24 22.84
N ILE A 5 1.95 -15.32 22.81
CA ILE A 5 2.82 -15.63 21.67
C ILE A 5 1.89 -15.96 20.50
N LYS A 6 2.09 -15.25 19.40
CA LYS A 6 1.40 -15.47 18.14
C LYS A 6 1.92 -16.75 17.48
N GLU A 7 1.04 -17.64 17.02
CA GLU A 7 1.41 -18.93 16.40
C GLU A 7 1.09 -19.00 14.89
N THR A 8 0.14 -18.19 14.43
CA THR A 8 -0.22 -17.95 13.04
C THR A 8 0.78 -16.98 12.44
N SER A 9 1.41 -17.33 11.32
CA SER A 9 2.45 -16.49 10.73
C SER A 9 1.89 -15.17 10.16
N ASP A 10 2.72 -14.12 10.10
CA ASP A 10 2.40 -12.88 9.40
C ASP A 10 2.06 -13.14 7.92
N LEU A 11 2.76 -14.09 7.29
CA LEU A 11 2.54 -14.52 5.91
C LEU A 11 1.11 -15.04 5.68
N ASP A 12 0.60 -15.86 6.59
CA ASP A 12 -0.76 -16.41 6.50
C ASP A 12 -1.79 -15.30 6.67
N LEU A 13 -1.56 -14.34 7.57
CA LEU A 13 -2.47 -13.20 7.76
C LEU A 13 -2.47 -12.26 6.54
N ILE A 14 -1.35 -12.10 5.84
CA ILE A 14 -1.27 -11.36 4.57
C ILE A 14 -2.11 -12.07 3.50
N GLU A 15 -1.96 -13.38 3.29
CA GLU A 15 -2.77 -14.09 2.29
C GLU A 15 -4.26 -14.12 2.66
N LEU A 16 -4.58 -14.35 3.93
CA LEU A 16 -5.97 -14.30 4.39
C LEU A 16 -6.62 -12.94 4.10
N SER A 17 -5.88 -11.85 4.30
CA SER A 17 -6.38 -10.48 4.15
C SER A 17 -6.40 -9.97 2.71
N GLY A 18 -5.44 -10.36 1.87
CA GLY A 18 -5.35 -9.92 0.48
C GLY A 18 -6.09 -10.82 -0.52
N LYS A 19 -6.41 -12.07 -0.15
CA LYS A 19 -6.98 -13.06 -1.09
C LYS A 19 -8.24 -13.74 -0.57
N TRP A 20 -8.19 -14.34 0.60
CA TRP A 20 -9.26 -15.25 1.03
C TRP A 20 -10.52 -14.53 1.48
N VAL A 21 -10.41 -13.42 2.21
CA VAL A 21 -11.58 -12.65 2.65
C VAL A 21 -12.42 -12.14 1.47
N TYR A 22 -11.78 -11.74 0.37
CA TYR A 22 -12.45 -11.26 -0.85
C TYR A 22 -13.20 -12.35 -1.62
N ARG A 23 -12.96 -13.64 -1.33
CA ARG A 23 -13.71 -14.76 -1.91
C ARG A 23 -15.01 -15.06 -1.16
N SER A 24 -15.28 -14.32 -0.08
CA SER A 24 -16.47 -14.48 0.76
C SER A 24 -16.73 -15.93 1.22
N PRO A 25 -15.73 -16.65 1.75
CA PRO A 25 -15.90 -18.06 2.11
C PRO A 25 -16.90 -18.23 3.26
N GLU A 26 -17.71 -19.29 3.19
CA GLU A 26 -18.76 -19.55 4.14
C GLU A 26 -18.27 -20.36 5.35
N LYS A 27 -19.07 -20.37 6.41
CA LYS A 27 -18.78 -21.16 7.60
C LYS A 27 -18.63 -22.64 7.28
N GLY A 28 -17.49 -23.20 7.70
CA GLY A 28 -17.14 -24.60 7.50
C GLY A 28 -16.21 -24.83 6.31
N ASP A 29 -16.01 -23.82 5.47
CA ASP A 29 -15.13 -23.92 4.30
C ASP A 29 -13.68 -24.20 4.73
N PRO A 30 -13.01 -25.17 4.08
CA PRO A 30 -11.59 -25.38 4.24
C PRO A 30 -10.82 -24.40 3.37
N LEU A 31 -9.84 -23.71 3.95
CA LEU A 31 -8.91 -22.85 3.23
C LEU A 31 -7.51 -23.44 3.27
N LYS A 32 -6.74 -23.24 2.20
CA LYS A 32 -5.33 -23.61 2.14
C LYS A 32 -4.48 -22.35 1.94
N VAL A 33 -3.84 -21.91 3.01
CA VAL A 33 -3.13 -20.62 3.12
C VAL A 33 -1.65 -20.92 3.31
N ASN A 34 -0.78 -20.51 2.39
CA ASN A 34 0.65 -20.84 2.34
C ASN A 34 0.97 -22.33 2.59
N GLY A 35 0.09 -23.22 2.13
CA GLY A 35 0.21 -24.67 2.33
C GLY A 35 -0.38 -25.20 3.65
N GLN A 36 -0.72 -24.32 4.60
CA GLN A 36 -1.34 -24.64 5.87
C GLN A 36 -2.86 -24.73 5.76
N SER A 37 -3.48 -25.54 6.63
CA SER A 37 -4.92 -25.78 6.63
C SER A 37 -5.63 -24.86 7.61
N TYR A 38 -6.62 -24.14 7.11
CA TYR A 38 -7.50 -23.27 7.90
C TYR A 38 -8.95 -23.68 7.74
N LYS A 39 -9.76 -23.34 8.74
CA LYS A 39 -11.21 -23.56 8.69
C LYS A 39 -11.95 -22.27 9.01
N VAL A 40 -12.90 -21.90 8.15
CA VAL A 40 -13.78 -20.76 8.40
C VAL A 40 -14.78 -21.12 9.51
N LYS A 41 -14.80 -20.32 10.57
CA LYS A 41 -15.71 -20.43 11.71
C LYS A 41 -16.96 -19.58 11.54
N GLU A 42 -16.82 -18.45 10.86
CA GLU A 42 -17.88 -17.49 10.56
C GLU A 42 -17.48 -16.67 9.34
N GLY A 43 -18.44 -16.31 8.49
CA GLY A 43 -18.27 -15.34 7.41
C GLY A 43 -19.47 -14.39 7.41
N VAL A 44 -19.23 -13.09 7.41
CA VAL A 44 -20.27 -12.04 7.43
C VAL A 44 -19.97 -11.08 6.30
N TYR A 45 -20.86 -11.02 5.32
CA TYR A 45 -20.64 -10.31 4.06
C TYR A 45 -21.88 -9.54 3.62
N ASN A 46 -21.69 -8.54 2.77
CA ASN A 46 -22.73 -7.66 2.23
C ASN A 46 -23.57 -6.99 3.33
N THR A 47 -22.92 -6.55 4.41
CA THR A 47 -23.65 -5.90 5.51
C THR A 47 -24.14 -4.49 5.10
N PRO A 48 -25.24 -3.99 5.69
CA PRO A 48 -25.75 -2.65 5.38
C PRO A 48 -24.76 -1.51 5.68
N SER A 49 -23.78 -1.72 6.58
CA SER A 49 -22.74 -0.72 6.87
C SER A 49 -21.48 -0.87 6.00
N GLY A 50 -21.43 -1.89 5.14
CA GLY A 50 -20.26 -2.23 4.34
C GLY A 50 -19.13 -2.91 5.13
N LEU A 51 -19.37 -3.26 6.40
CA LEU A 51 -18.41 -4.01 7.21
C LEU A 51 -18.52 -5.50 6.90
N ASP A 52 -17.53 -6.04 6.22
CA ASP A 52 -17.44 -7.46 5.91
C ASP A 52 -16.21 -8.09 6.57
N TYR A 53 -16.33 -9.33 7.06
CA TYR A 53 -15.24 -10.03 7.73
C TYR A 53 -15.45 -11.55 7.76
N MET A 54 -14.36 -12.28 8.04
CA MET A 54 -14.40 -13.70 8.37
C MET A 54 -13.67 -13.99 9.68
N ILE A 55 -14.06 -15.09 10.33
CA ILE A 55 -13.34 -15.69 11.46
C ILE A 55 -12.76 -17.01 10.97
N VAL A 56 -11.45 -17.18 11.10
CA VAL A 56 -10.73 -18.39 10.66
C VAL A 56 -9.94 -19.00 11.81
N GLU A 57 -9.87 -20.31 11.84
CA GLU A 57 -9.02 -21.08 12.76
C GLU A 57 -7.89 -21.75 11.98
N ASN A 58 -6.67 -21.55 12.45
CA ASN A 58 -5.53 -22.38 12.03
C ASN A 58 -5.71 -23.78 12.60
N VAL A 59 -5.86 -24.79 11.76
CA VAL A 59 -6.19 -26.17 12.20
C VAL A 59 -5.04 -26.80 13.01
N ALA A 60 -3.80 -26.38 12.77
CA ALA A 60 -2.63 -26.93 13.43
C ALA A 60 -2.46 -26.39 14.86
N THR A 61 -2.69 -25.09 15.06
CA THR A 61 -2.46 -24.40 16.33
C THR A 61 -3.74 -24.19 17.15
N GLY A 62 -4.90 -24.21 16.49
CA GLY A 62 -6.18 -23.82 17.08
C GLY A 62 -6.35 -22.31 17.24
N GLU A 63 -5.38 -21.51 16.79
CA GLU A 63 -5.42 -20.07 16.91
C GLU A 63 -6.50 -19.47 15.99
N ILE A 64 -7.22 -18.46 16.48
CA ILE A 64 -8.35 -17.84 15.79
C ILE A 64 -8.02 -16.40 15.41
N SER A 65 -8.25 -16.09 14.13
CA SER A 65 -8.03 -14.78 13.54
C SER A 65 -9.33 -14.22 12.98
N MET A 66 -9.55 -12.92 13.19
CA MET A 66 -10.61 -12.16 12.54
C MET A 66 -10.03 -11.34 11.39
N VAL A 67 -10.56 -11.53 10.19
CA VAL A 67 -10.02 -10.94 8.97
C VAL A 67 -11.06 -10.01 8.37
N PHE A 68 -10.80 -8.71 8.40
CA PHE A 68 -11.67 -7.68 7.83
C PHE A 68 -11.43 -7.53 6.33
N GLN A 69 -12.52 -7.42 5.58
CA GLN A 69 -12.46 -7.13 4.16
C GLN A 69 -12.25 -5.63 3.93
N GLY A 70 -11.40 -5.29 2.96
CA GLY A 70 -11.33 -3.93 2.44
C GLY A 70 -12.46 -3.65 1.44
N THR A 71 -12.53 -2.42 0.93
CA THR A 71 -13.55 -2.06 -0.06
C THR A 71 -13.34 -2.83 -1.38
N GLN A 72 -14.43 -3.27 -2.03
CA GLN A 72 -14.34 -4.10 -3.23
C GLN A 72 -14.09 -3.26 -4.48
N GLY A 73 -12.88 -3.37 -5.03
CA GLY A 73 -12.50 -2.74 -6.28
C GLY A 73 -11.79 -1.40 -6.10
N PHE A 74 -10.96 -1.07 -7.08
CA PHE A 74 -10.11 0.13 -7.04
C PHE A 74 -10.94 1.43 -6.88
N GLN A 75 -12.16 1.43 -7.44
CA GLN A 75 -13.10 2.54 -7.36
C GLN A 75 -13.50 2.88 -5.91
N ASP A 76 -13.75 1.85 -5.14
CA ASP A 76 -14.26 1.87 -3.79
C ASP A 76 -13.13 2.11 -2.77
N MET A 77 -11.97 1.48 -3.02
CA MET A 77 -10.70 1.63 -2.30
C MET A 77 -10.18 3.08 -2.27
N VAL A 78 -10.22 3.80 -3.40
CA VAL A 78 -9.79 5.21 -3.45
C VAL A 78 -10.86 6.14 -2.89
N THR A 79 -12.15 5.79 -3.03
CA THR A 79 -13.25 6.58 -2.47
C THR A 79 -13.16 6.68 -0.94
N ASP A 80 -12.87 5.55 -0.28
CA ASP A 80 -12.80 5.45 1.18
C ASP A 80 -11.42 5.79 1.77
N GLY A 81 -10.34 5.52 1.03
CA GLY A 81 -8.95 5.63 1.52
C GLY A 81 -8.30 7.00 1.38
N THR A 82 -8.81 7.88 0.50
CA THR A 82 -8.05 9.08 0.09
C THR A 82 -8.57 10.42 0.60
N LEU A 83 -9.73 10.44 1.28
CA LEU A 83 -10.11 11.62 2.06
C LEU A 83 -9.34 11.60 3.41
N PRO A 84 -8.68 12.70 3.83
CA PRO A 84 -8.06 12.81 5.13
C PRO A 84 -9.14 12.82 6.21
N GLY A 85 -9.32 11.60 6.68
CA GLY A 85 -10.28 11.10 7.64
C GLY A 85 -10.44 9.58 7.54
N ALA A 86 -9.56 8.90 6.76
CA ALA A 86 -9.74 7.53 6.31
C ALA A 86 -10.09 6.52 7.40
N VAL A 87 -10.98 5.62 6.98
CA VAL A 87 -11.97 4.83 7.70
C VAL A 87 -13.12 5.65 8.32
N PRO A 88 -14.36 5.52 7.80
CA PRO A 88 -15.54 6.15 8.39
C PRO A 88 -15.71 5.81 9.87
N ASP A 89 -15.96 6.83 10.71
CA ASP A 89 -16.20 6.66 12.16
C ASP A 89 -17.26 5.59 12.48
N ALA A 90 -18.26 5.42 11.60
CA ALA A 90 -19.28 4.39 11.74
C ALA A 90 -18.71 2.98 11.53
N GLN A 91 -17.91 2.76 10.48
CA GLN A 91 -17.29 1.46 10.22
C GLN A 91 -16.25 1.09 11.28
N LEU A 92 -15.50 2.08 11.81
CA LEU A 92 -14.60 1.86 12.95
C LEU A 92 -15.36 1.33 14.18
N LYS A 93 -16.50 1.95 14.50
CA LYS A 93 -17.36 1.53 15.61
C LYS A 93 -18.00 0.18 15.37
N ASP A 94 -18.45 -0.08 14.14
CA ASP A 94 -19.04 -1.36 13.78
C ASP A 94 -17.99 -2.48 13.84
N ALA A 95 -16.75 -2.23 13.41
CA ALA A 95 -15.66 -3.19 13.50
C ALA A 95 -15.29 -3.50 14.95
N GLU A 96 -15.22 -2.48 15.81
CA GLU A 96 -15.03 -2.66 17.25
C GLU A 96 -16.17 -3.48 17.88
N ALA A 97 -17.42 -3.13 17.58
CA ALA A 97 -18.59 -3.86 18.08
C ALA A 97 -18.64 -5.32 17.58
N ALA A 98 -18.27 -5.55 16.31
CA ALA A 98 -18.18 -6.88 15.73
C ALA A 98 -17.08 -7.70 16.42
N PHE A 99 -15.90 -7.11 16.63
CA PHE A 99 -14.81 -7.75 17.36
C PHE A 99 -15.22 -8.11 18.80
N GLU A 100 -15.85 -7.20 19.54
CA GLU A 100 -16.32 -7.48 20.91
C GLU A 100 -17.39 -8.58 20.95
N SER A 101 -18.28 -8.61 19.96
CA SER A 101 -19.30 -9.64 19.82
C SER A 101 -18.69 -11.01 19.51
N MET A 102 -17.78 -11.07 18.53
CA MET A 102 -17.14 -12.31 18.13
C MET A 102 -16.13 -12.82 19.17
N SER A 103 -15.47 -11.94 19.91
CA SER A 103 -14.56 -12.31 21.00
C SER A 103 -15.27 -12.95 22.20
N LYS A 104 -16.59 -12.78 22.32
CA LYS A 104 -17.41 -13.52 23.31
C LYS A 104 -17.66 -14.96 22.87
N LYS A 105 -17.56 -15.25 21.58
CA LYS A 105 -17.84 -16.56 20.96
C LYS A 105 -16.56 -17.34 20.64
N TYR A 106 -15.50 -16.64 20.30
CA TYR A 106 -14.22 -17.18 19.85
C TYR A 106 -13.07 -16.49 20.60
N ASP A 107 -12.02 -17.23 20.93
CA ASP A 107 -10.81 -16.66 21.54
C ASP A 107 -9.91 -16.04 20.45
N ILE A 108 -10.31 -14.87 19.94
CA ILE A 108 -9.62 -14.19 18.84
C ILE A 108 -8.31 -13.59 19.35
N THR A 109 -7.19 -14.00 18.75
CA THR A 109 -5.85 -13.53 19.12
C THR A 109 -5.22 -12.61 18.07
N ASN A 110 -5.71 -12.66 16.83
CA ASN A 110 -5.24 -11.83 15.73
C ASN A 110 -6.41 -11.14 15.01
N VAL A 111 -6.16 -9.92 14.57
CA VAL A 111 -6.94 -9.22 13.55
C VAL A 111 -6.05 -8.98 12.33
N SER A 112 -6.63 -9.07 11.14
CA SER A 112 -5.91 -8.75 9.90
C SER A 112 -6.83 -8.17 8.83
N GLY A 113 -6.24 -7.50 7.85
CA GLY A 113 -6.99 -6.89 6.76
C GLY A 113 -6.08 -6.17 5.78
N ASN A 114 -6.59 -5.99 4.56
CA ASN A 114 -5.96 -5.23 3.49
C ASN A 114 -6.74 -3.93 3.26
N SER A 115 -6.06 -2.85 2.85
CA SER A 115 -6.71 -1.57 2.54
C SER A 115 -7.52 -1.03 3.74
N LEU A 116 -8.78 -0.65 3.52
CA LEU A 116 -9.76 -0.32 4.55
C LEU A 116 -9.82 -1.37 5.69
N GLY A 117 -9.81 -2.66 5.35
CA GLY A 117 -9.81 -3.75 6.34
C GLY A 117 -8.57 -3.75 7.23
N GLY A 118 -7.42 -3.32 6.69
CA GLY A 118 -6.21 -3.09 7.47
C GLY A 118 -6.35 -1.92 8.44
N GLY A 119 -6.98 -0.83 8.00
CA GLY A 119 -7.34 0.30 8.88
C GLY A 119 -8.27 -0.14 10.02
N LEU A 120 -9.31 -0.92 9.73
CA LEU A 120 -10.23 -1.46 10.74
C LEU A 120 -9.49 -2.35 11.76
N SER A 121 -8.61 -3.24 11.28
CA SER A 121 -7.79 -4.12 12.12
C SER A 121 -6.89 -3.34 13.08
N ASN A 122 -6.20 -2.33 12.55
CA ASN A 122 -5.35 -1.45 13.33
C ASN A 122 -6.14 -0.68 14.38
N TYR A 123 -7.33 -0.18 14.04
CA TYR A 123 -8.20 0.48 15.01
C TYR A 123 -8.55 -0.44 16.18
N VAL A 124 -9.03 -1.65 15.88
CA VAL A 124 -9.36 -2.66 16.90
C VAL A 124 -8.15 -2.94 17.80
N ALA A 125 -6.96 -3.17 17.24
CA ALA A 125 -5.76 -3.46 18.02
C ALA A 125 -5.20 -2.26 18.82
N THR A 126 -5.64 -1.03 18.53
CA THR A 126 -5.34 0.13 19.39
C THR A 126 -6.23 0.19 20.64
N LYS A 127 -7.37 -0.51 20.62
CA LYS A 127 -8.39 -0.52 21.69
C LYS A 127 -8.36 -1.80 22.51
N HIS A 128 -7.97 -2.91 21.90
CA HIS A 128 -8.03 -4.26 22.48
C HIS A 128 -6.64 -4.92 22.52
N ASP A 129 -6.46 -5.88 23.43
CA ASP A 129 -5.21 -6.66 23.55
C ASP A 129 -5.18 -7.80 22.53
N VAL A 130 -5.04 -7.44 21.26
CA VAL A 130 -5.01 -8.35 20.10
C VAL A 130 -3.86 -7.95 19.17
N ASN A 131 -3.28 -8.92 18.46
CA ASN A 131 -2.27 -8.63 17.45
C ASN A 131 -2.92 -8.18 16.14
N SER A 132 -2.34 -7.20 15.45
CA SER A 132 -2.76 -6.74 14.12
C SER A 132 -1.65 -6.99 13.11
N VAL A 133 -1.97 -7.69 12.02
CA VAL A 133 -1.12 -7.76 10.83
C VAL A 133 -1.91 -7.34 9.63
N THR A 134 -1.40 -6.35 8.91
CA THR A 134 -2.10 -5.75 7.79
C THR A 134 -1.23 -5.71 6.56
N TYR A 135 -1.88 -5.70 5.39
CA TYR A 135 -1.20 -5.52 4.11
C TYR A 135 -1.77 -4.28 3.40
N ASN A 136 -0.94 -3.31 3.06
CA ASN A 136 -1.35 -2.02 2.48
C ASN A 136 -2.54 -1.37 3.23
N PRO A 137 -2.48 -1.21 4.57
CA PRO A 137 -3.60 -0.67 5.34
C PRO A 137 -3.87 0.80 5.01
N ALA A 138 -5.14 1.20 5.05
CA ALA A 138 -5.51 2.62 5.10
C ALA A 138 -5.12 3.25 6.45
N ILE A 139 -4.72 4.51 6.43
CA ILE A 139 -4.47 5.31 7.64
C ILE A 139 -5.73 5.43 8.50
N LEU A 140 -5.56 5.49 9.83
CA LEU A 140 -6.66 5.78 10.76
C LEU A 140 -7.05 7.27 10.71
N PRO A 141 -8.22 7.71 11.23
CA PRO A 141 -8.59 9.14 11.28
C PRO A 141 -7.59 10.02 12.03
N GLU A 142 -7.69 11.34 11.88
CA GLU A 142 -6.84 12.31 12.59
C GLU A 142 -6.80 12.01 14.11
N GLY A 143 -5.61 11.72 14.63
CA GLY A 143 -5.43 11.28 16.00
C GLY A 143 -3.96 11.01 16.33
N SER A 144 -3.69 10.72 17.60
CA SER A 144 -2.37 10.30 18.07
C SER A 144 -2.40 8.81 18.35
N TYR A 145 -1.60 8.06 17.59
CA TYR A 145 -1.52 6.61 17.70
C TYR A 145 -0.12 6.18 18.11
N ASN A 146 -0.01 5.06 18.81
CA ASN A 146 1.28 4.51 19.21
C ASN A 146 1.97 3.85 18.00
N THR A 147 2.89 4.55 17.36
CA THR A 147 3.70 4.05 16.24
C THR A 147 4.78 3.04 16.67
N ASN A 148 4.90 2.74 17.96
CA ASN A 148 5.83 1.74 18.50
C ASN A 148 5.08 0.59 19.19
N ASN A 149 3.83 0.33 18.81
CA ASN A 149 3.06 -0.79 19.36
C ASN A 149 3.57 -2.11 18.77
N PRO A 150 4.23 -2.99 19.55
CA PRO A 150 4.82 -4.22 19.03
C PRO A 150 3.79 -5.28 18.62
N ARG A 151 2.51 -5.11 18.97
CA ARG A 151 1.42 -5.99 18.55
C ARG A 151 0.88 -5.66 17.15
N ILE A 152 1.30 -4.54 16.56
CA ILE A 152 0.77 -4.07 15.28
C ILE A 152 1.93 -4.02 14.28
N THR A 153 1.78 -4.76 13.18
CA THR A 153 2.71 -4.75 12.05
C THR A 153 1.94 -4.47 10.77
N ASN A 154 2.37 -3.44 10.04
CA ASN A 154 1.82 -3.05 8.75
C ASN A 154 2.84 -3.37 7.67
N TYR A 155 2.51 -4.32 6.81
CA TYR A 155 3.28 -4.61 5.61
C TYR A 155 2.75 -3.75 4.47
N MET A 156 3.63 -3.02 3.80
CA MET A 156 3.23 -2.15 2.69
C MET A 156 4.11 -2.44 1.49
N SER A 157 3.50 -2.72 0.35
CA SER A 157 4.22 -2.86 -0.90
C SER A 157 4.91 -1.56 -1.28
N GLU A 158 6.15 -1.65 -1.77
CA GLU A 158 6.92 -0.52 -2.28
C GLU A 158 6.15 0.27 -3.36
N TYR A 159 5.34 -0.42 -4.16
CA TYR A 159 4.58 0.18 -5.26
C TYR A 159 3.08 0.30 -4.99
N ASP A 160 2.62 0.06 -3.76
CA ASP A 160 1.21 0.27 -3.44
C ASP A 160 0.82 1.75 -3.62
N PRO A 161 -0.13 2.07 -4.51
CA PRO A 161 -0.54 3.45 -4.73
C PRO A 161 -1.09 4.13 -3.46
N LEU A 162 -1.81 3.42 -2.60
CA LEU A 162 -2.34 3.99 -1.36
C LEU A 162 -1.18 4.41 -0.45
N THR A 163 -0.27 3.47 -0.15
CA THR A 163 0.93 3.69 0.66
C THR A 163 1.77 4.84 0.11
N LEU A 164 2.01 4.90 -1.22
CA LEU A 164 2.77 5.98 -1.84
C LEU A 164 2.10 7.34 -1.60
N GLY A 165 0.78 7.42 -1.76
CA GLY A 165 0.00 8.63 -1.51
C GLY A 165 0.05 9.06 -0.04
N GLU A 166 -0.22 8.14 0.89
CA GLU A 166 -0.26 8.42 2.32
C GLU A 166 1.11 8.81 2.88
N ARG A 167 2.18 8.12 2.45
CA ARG A 167 3.56 8.43 2.83
C ARG A 167 3.98 9.82 2.36
N SER A 168 3.73 10.10 1.08
CA SER A 168 4.12 11.38 0.47
C SER A 168 3.30 12.56 1.00
N ALA A 169 2.04 12.32 1.38
CA ALA A 169 1.20 13.32 2.05
C ALA A 169 1.53 13.54 3.54
N GLY A 170 2.43 12.72 4.13
CA GLY A 170 2.88 12.86 5.51
C GLY A 170 1.95 12.23 6.56
N TYR A 171 1.14 11.24 6.17
CA TYR A 171 0.13 10.62 7.03
C TYR A 171 0.61 9.42 7.84
N MET A 172 1.88 9.03 7.74
CA MET A 172 2.41 7.85 8.44
C MET A 172 2.25 7.85 9.97
N SER A 173 2.11 9.03 10.59
CA SER A 173 1.81 9.12 12.04
C SER A 173 0.42 8.57 12.42
N ARG A 174 -0.45 8.35 11.43
CA ARG A 174 -1.80 7.78 11.57
C ARG A 174 -1.84 6.26 11.37
N LEU A 175 -0.70 5.64 11.06
CA LEU A 175 -0.52 4.19 11.07
C LEU A 175 0.12 3.77 12.40
N PRO A 176 -0.60 3.08 13.30
CA PRO A 176 -0.03 2.57 14.54
C PRO A 176 0.93 1.41 14.28
N GLY A 177 1.84 1.16 15.22
CA GLY A 177 2.75 0.01 15.15
C GLY A 177 3.88 0.12 14.14
N ASN A 178 4.50 -1.02 13.87
CA ASN A 178 5.66 -1.14 13.01
C ASN A 178 5.25 -1.10 11.54
N ASN A 179 5.94 -0.30 10.75
CA ASN A 179 5.67 -0.11 9.33
C ASN A 179 6.83 -0.72 8.52
N VAL A 180 6.55 -1.79 7.77
CA VAL A 180 7.54 -2.56 7.01
C VAL A 180 7.25 -2.39 5.52
N ILE A 181 8.21 -1.83 4.78
CA ILE A 181 8.13 -1.76 3.32
C ILE A 181 8.60 -3.09 2.74
N LEU A 182 7.77 -3.67 1.88
CA LEU A 182 8.06 -4.89 1.16
C LEU A 182 8.54 -4.54 -0.26
N HIS A 183 9.73 -5.00 -0.61
CA HIS A 183 10.29 -4.91 -1.96
C HIS A 183 9.70 -6.00 -2.86
N ASN A 184 8.38 -5.98 -3.01
CA ASN A 184 7.62 -6.83 -3.90
C ASN A 184 6.96 -5.98 -4.99
N ASN A 185 6.28 -6.65 -5.93
CA ASN A 185 5.53 -6.00 -7.00
C ASN A 185 6.41 -5.17 -7.96
N MET A 186 5.79 -4.46 -8.90
CA MET A 186 6.50 -3.71 -9.95
C MET A 186 5.82 -2.37 -10.29
N PRO A 187 6.57 -1.36 -10.71
CA PRO A 187 6.03 -0.03 -11.03
C PRO A 187 5.37 0.03 -12.43
N TRP A 188 4.52 -0.94 -12.77
CA TRP A 188 3.78 -0.97 -14.03
C TRP A 188 2.33 -0.54 -13.83
N MET A 189 1.83 0.35 -14.69
CA MET A 189 0.46 0.87 -14.62
C MET A 189 -0.61 -0.21 -14.59
N GLU A 190 -0.42 -1.31 -15.34
CA GLU A 190 -1.37 -2.42 -15.35
C GLU A 190 -1.40 -3.19 -14.02
N THR A 191 -0.33 -3.12 -13.23
CA THR A 191 -0.22 -3.79 -11.93
C THR A 191 -0.69 -2.95 -10.75
N MET A 192 -1.19 -1.72 -10.93
CA MET A 192 -1.49 -0.85 -9.79
C MET A 192 -2.57 -1.41 -8.85
N ILE A 193 -3.53 -2.15 -9.40
CA ILE A 193 -4.56 -2.83 -8.60
C ILE A 193 -3.90 -3.98 -7.83
N SER A 194 -3.20 -4.88 -8.52
CA SER A 194 -2.53 -6.03 -7.90
C SER A 194 -1.48 -5.59 -6.87
N ASN A 195 -0.80 -4.46 -7.09
CA ASN A 195 0.14 -3.86 -6.15
C ASN A 195 -0.53 -3.42 -4.84
N HIS A 196 -1.81 -3.03 -4.90
CA HIS A 196 -2.60 -2.63 -3.73
C HIS A 196 -3.27 -3.82 -3.03
N VAL A 197 -3.95 -4.69 -3.77
CA VAL A 197 -4.66 -5.84 -3.17
C VAL A 197 -3.69 -6.95 -2.76
N GLY A 198 -2.56 -7.03 -3.45
CA GLY A 198 -1.48 -7.98 -3.20
C GLY A 198 -1.65 -9.33 -3.87
N TYR A 199 -2.77 -9.62 -4.53
CA TYR A 199 -3.02 -10.92 -5.14
C TYR A 199 -3.82 -10.75 -6.43
N ASP A 200 -3.32 -11.32 -7.52
CA ASP A 200 -3.95 -11.32 -8.83
C ASP A 200 -3.38 -12.45 -9.70
N ASP A 201 -3.92 -12.63 -10.91
CA ASP A 201 -3.34 -13.54 -11.89
C ASP A 201 -1.91 -13.11 -12.29
N ASP A 202 -1.08 -14.10 -12.65
CA ASP A 202 0.26 -13.84 -13.17
C ASP A 202 0.22 -12.86 -14.35
N VAL A 203 1.09 -11.86 -14.34
CA VAL A 203 1.23 -10.95 -15.48
C VAL A 203 2.16 -11.54 -16.52
N VAL A 204 1.86 -11.33 -17.81
CA VAL A 204 2.64 -11.91 -18.92
C VAL A 204 3.53 -10.83 -19.54
N ILE A 205 4.84 -11.01 -19.42
CA ILE A 205 5.86 -10.09 -19.97
C ILE A 205 6.74 -10.87 -20.94
N ASN A 206 6.73 -10.46 -22.20
CA ASN A 206 7.46 -11.14 -23.28
C ASN A 206 7.23 -12.68 -23.31
N GLY A 207 5.99 -13.12 -23.02
CA GLY A 207 5.61 -14.54 -22.96
C GLY A 207 5.98 -15.27 -21.67
N GLN A 208 6.67 -14.62 -20.73
CA GLN A 208 6.97 -15.16 -19.41
C GLN A 208 5.89 -14.75 -18.39
N LYS A 209 5.50 -15.68 -17.52
CA LYS A 209 4.56 -15.42 -16.43
C LYS A 209 5.31 -14.91 -15.20
N ILE A 210 4.94 -13.73 -14.73
CA ILE A 210 5.51 -13.09 -13.55
C ILE A 210 4.46 -13.11 -12.44
N GLN A 211 4.81 -13.76 -11.33
CA GLN A 211 3.96 -13.80 -10.15
C GLN A 211 3.97 -12.45 -9.45
N VAL A 212 2.79 -11.92 -9.14
CA VAL A 212 2.57 -10.61 -8.46
C VAL A 212 1.93 -10.77 -7.09
N ASP A 213 1.82 -12.00 -6.58
CA ASP A 213 1.33 -12.24 -5.23
C ASP A 213 2.28 -11.62 -4.20
N ALA A 214 1.70 -11.01 -3.16
CA ALA A 214 2.40 -10.25 -2.14
C ALA A 214 3.42 -11.11 -1.38
N ASP A 215 3.12 -12.41 -1.24
CA ASP A 215 3.92 -13.42 -0.54
C ASP A 215 4.90 -14.19 -1.44
N ALA A 216 4.87 -14.00 -2.77
CA ALA A 216 5.65 -14.80 -3.72
C ALA A 216 7.16 -14.78 -3.44
N TYR A 217 7.68 -13.62 -3.05
CA TYR A 217 9.12 -13.39 -2.87
C TYR A 217 9.47 -12.71 -1.55
N LEU A 218 8.67 -12.90 -0.48
CA LEU A 218 9.00 -12.28 0.80
C LEU A 218 10.21 -12.94 1.47
N PRO A 219 11.14 -12.16 2.05
CA PRO A 219 12.31 -12.69 2.74
C PRO A 219 11.88 -13.28 4.08
N VAL A 220 11.48 -14.54 4.10
CA VAL A 220 11.03 -15.20 5.33
C VAL A 220 12.21 -15.91 6.00
N GLY A 221 12.46 -15.60 7.27
CA GLY A 221 13.52 -16.22 8.06
C GLY A 221 13.36 -17.74 8.12
N VAL A 222 14.46 -18.47 7.96
CA VAL A 222 14.46 -19.94 7.85
C VAL A 222 13.90 -20.61 9.11
N TRP A 223 14.24 -20.07 10.28
CA TRP A 223 13.88 -20.64 11.57
C TRP A 223 12.75 -19.90 12.25
N SER A 224 12.66 -18.57 12.09
CA SER A 224 11.60 -17.78 12.69
C SER A 224 10.25 -17.99 11.99
N GLY A 225 10.26 -18.23 10.66
CA GLY A 225 9.04 -18.17 9.86
C GLY A 225 8.50 -16.74 9.70
N GLU A 226 9.21 -15.75 10.22
CA GLU A 226 8.85 -14.32 10.19
C GLU A 226 9.46 -13.62 8.99
N ILE A 227 8.80 -12.57 8.51
CA ILE A 227 9.34 -11.73 7.43
C ILE A 227 10.52 -10.91 7.99
N LEU A 228 11.67 -11.03 7.34
CA LEU A 228 12.90 -10.34 7.68
C LEU A 228 12.78 -8.86 7.28
N SER A 229 12.95 -7.98 8.26
CA SER A 229 12.86 -6.52 8.09
C SER A 229 14.16 -5.80 8.49
N GLY A 230 15.28 -6.54 8.55
CA GLY A 230 16.61 -6.01 8.89
C GLY A 230 16.98 -6.05 10.38
N SER A 231 16.07 -6.51 11.25
CA SER A 231 16.40 -6.75 12.66
C SER A 231 17.02 -8.14 12.87
N LYS A 232 18.09 -8.20 13.67
CA LYS A 232 18.76 -9.47 14.00
C LYS A 232 18.02 -10.15 15.15
N GLY A 233 17.47 -11.34 14.88
CA GLY A 233 16.79 -12.17 15.89
C GLY A 233 17.75 -12.76 16.93
N GLN A 234 17.23 -13.58 17.83
CA GLN A 234 18.09 -14.36 18.71
C GLN A 234 18.84 -15.44 17.92
N LYS A 235 20.08 -15.73 18.33
CA LYS A 235 20.87 -16.84 17.77
C LYS A 235 20.18 -18.16 18.07
N ILE A 236 20.08 -19.03 17.09
CA ILE A 236 19.61 -20.40 17.27
C ILE A 236 20.73 -21.32 17.75
N ASP A 237 20.35 -22.38 18.45
CA ASP A 237 21.27 -23.48 18.71
C ASP A 237 21.42 -24.34 17.45
N ILE A 238 22.66 -24.51 16.97
CA ILE A 238 22.93 -25.38 15.83
C ILE A 238 22.90 -26.85 16.28
N ASN A 239 21.84 -27.55 15.90
CA ASN A 239 21.58 -28.94 16.24
C ASN A 239 21.03 -29.71 15.01
N PRO A 240 20.86 -31.05 15.06
CA PRO A 240 20.38 -31.82 13.90
C PRO A 240 19.05 -31.29 13.32
N GLU A 241 18.12 -30.90 14.18
CA GLU A 241 16.80 -30.44 13.76
C GLU A 241 16.85 -29.08 13.04
N ASN A 242 17.57 -28.11 13.61
CA ASN A 242 17.73 -26.78 12.99
C ASN A 242 18.51 -26.83 11.68
N MET A 243 19.47 -27.76 11.55
CA MET A 243 20.16 -27.99 10.28
C MET A 243 19.27 -28.66 9.23
N ARG A 244 18.37 -29.55 9.66
CA ARG A 244 17.36 -30.17 8.79
C ARG A 244 16.34 -29.16 8.28
N ILE A 245 15.91 -28.22 9.14
CA ILE A 245 15.05 -27.09 8.76
C ILE A 245 15.73 -26.23 7.69
N LEU A 246 17.00 -25.87 7.88
CA LEU A 246 17.78 -25.11 6.91
C LEU A 246 17.92 -25.86 5.57
N ALA A 247 18.32 -27.14 5.61
CA ALA A 247 18.45 -27.97 4.42
C ALA A 247 17.13 -28.06 3.63
N THR A 248 16.02 -28.29 4.34
CA THR A 248 14.69 -28.41 3.73
C THR A 248 14.30 -27.09 3.07
N THR A 249 14.37 -25.98 3.80
CA THR A 249 13.97 -24.64 3.32
C THR A 249 14.77 -24.21 2.09
N LEU A 250 16.09 -24.44 2.08
CA LEU A 250 16.92 -24.18 0.92
C LEU A 250 16.49 -25.02 -0.29
N SER A 251 16.21 -26.30 -0.07
CA SER A 251 15.88 -27.23 -1.15
C SER A 251 14.49 -27.03 -1.76
N THR A 252 13.49 -26.64 -0.96
CA THR A 252 12.08 -26.55 -1.38
C THR A 252 11.68 -25.14 -1.82
N ARG A 253 12.12 -24.10 -1.10
CA ARG A 253 11.73 -22.70 -1.36
C ARG A 253 12.81 -21.93 -2.09
N MET A 254 14.00 -21.85 -1.50
CA MET A 254 15.07 -20.98 -2.03
C MET A 254 15.49 -21.37 -3.45
N ASN A 255 15.71 -22.66 -3.70
CA ASN A 255 16.06 -23.16 -5.02
C ASN A 255 14.98 -22.87 -6.09
N GLY A 256 13.71 -22.85 -5.72
CA GLY A 256 12.62 -22.49 -6.63
C GLY A 256 12.67 -21.00 -6.97
N GLN A 257 12.71 -20.16 -5.94
CA GLN A 257 12.76 -18.70 -6.05
C GLN A 257 13.93 -18.21 -6.93
N VAL A 258 15.15 -18.70 -6.70
CA VAL A 258 16.32 -18.25 -7.48
C VAL A 258 16.29 -18.73 -8.93
N LYS A 259 15.68 -19.88 -9.22
CA LYS A 259 15.47 -20.35 -10.60
C LYS A 259 14.41 -19.54 -11.34
N THR A 260 13.36 -19.12 -10.63
CA THR A 260 12.38 -18.19 -11.18
C THR A 260 13.04 -16.84 -11.50
N ALA A 261 13.85 -16.31 -10.57
CA ALA A 261 14.63 -15.09 -10.79
C ALA A 261 15.61 -15.19 -11.97
N GLN A 262 16.27 -16.35 -12.12
CA GLN A 262 17.13 -16.68 -13.26
C GLN A 262 16.34 -16.63 -14.57
N THR A 263 15.15 -17.23 -14.60
CA THR A 263 14.28 -17.27 -15.80
C THR A 263 13.85 -15.87 -16.25
N TYR A 264 13.55 -14.98 -15.31
CA TYR A 264 13.21 -13.59 -15.64
C TYR A 264 14.41 -12.85 -16.23
N LEU A 265 15.60 -13.09 -15.67
CA LEU A 265 16.83 -12.48 -16.14
C LEU A 265 17.29 -13.05 -17.49
N ASP A 266 17.06 -14.34 -17.76
CA ASP A 266 17.19 -14.96 -19.09
C ASP A 266 16.37 -14.19 -20.13
N GLY A 267 15.11 -13.87 -19.79
CA GLY A 267 14.23 -13.10 -20.67
C GLY A 267 14.79 -11.71 -20.97
N ALA A 268 15.32 -11.02 -19.97
CA ALA A 268 15.92 -9.70 -20.15
C ALA A 268 17.20 -9.78 -21.02
N VAL A 269 18.07 -10.76 -20.77
CA VAL A 269 19.27 -11.04 -21.58
C VAL A 269 18.91 -11.32 -23.04
N ASP A 270 17.90 -12.17 -23.27
CA ASP A 270 17.45 -12.52 -24.62
C ASP A 270 16.96 -11.30 -25.39
N ILE A 271 16.16 -10.45 -24.74
CA ILE A 271 15.65 -9.22 -25.36
C ILE A 271 16.81 -8.29 -25.73
N VAL A 272 17.75 -8.05 -24.81
CA VAL A 272 18.90 -7.17 -25.06
C VAL A 272 19.77 -7.71 -26.19
N ASN A 273 20.01 -9.02 -26.24
CA ASN A 273 20.86 -9.64 -27.24
C ASN A 273 20.21 -9.68 -28.64
N GLN A 274 18.93 -10.03 -28.72
CA GLN A 274 18.20 -10.22 -29.98
C GLN A 274 17.67 -8.90 -30.56
N GLU A 275 17.13 -8.01 -29.72
CA GLU A 275 16.39 -6.82 -30.15
C GLU A 275 17.12 -5.51 -29.79
N GLY A 276 18.40 -5.57 -29.40
CA GLY A 276 19.18 -4.42 -28.94
C GLY A 276 19.04 -3.13 -29.76
N ALA A 277 18.96 -3.21 -31.09
CA ALA A 277 18.84 -2.05 -31.98
C ALA A 277 17.44 -1.41 -32.03
N LYS A 278 16.43 -2.03 -31.39
CA LYS A 278 15.02 -1.61 -31.39
C LYS A 278 14.45 -1.44 -29.98
N LEU A 279 15.32 -1.33 -28.98
CA LEU A 279 14.90 -1.25 -27.58
C LEU A 279 13.98 -0.06 -27.28
N ASP A 280 14.00 1.01 -28.10
CA ASP A 280 13.32 2.28 -27.82
C ASP A 280 12.37 2.78 -28.91
N ASP A 281 11.67 1.87 -29.61
CA ASP A 281 10.69 2.30 -30.62
C ASP A 281 9.44 2.95 -29.98
N ARG A 282 9.45 4.28 -29.81
CA ARG A 282 8.33 5.06 -29.26
C ARG A 282 7.97 6.26 -30.08
N GLN A 283 6.67 6.48 -30.24
CA GLN A 283 6.18 7.83 -30.55
C GLN A 283 4.70 8.09 -30.21
N THR A 284 3.89 7.09 -29.84
CA THR A 284 2.43 7.29 -29.71
C THR A 284 1.83 6.82 -28.38
N THR A 285 2.54 6.00 -27.61
CA THR A 285 1.99 5.29 -26.44
C THR A 285 1.86 6.12 -25.17
N LEU A 286 2.83 6.94 -24.74
CA LEU A 286 2.73 7.62 -23.41
C LEU A 286 1.60 8.65 -23.31
N ARG A 287 1.19 9.34 -24.38
CA ARG A 287 0.00 10.20 -24.25
C ARG A 287 -1.22 9.36 -23.89
N GLN A 288 -1.27 8.14 -24.42
CA GLN A 288 -2.29 7.14 -24.13
C GLN A 288 -2.05 6.47 -22.77
N SER A 289 -0.81 6.17 -22.38
CA SER A 289 -0.45 5.66 -21.04
C SER A 289 -0.64 6.69 -19.93
N PHE A 290 -0.47 7.97 -20.23
CA PHE A 290 -0.70 9.06 -19.30
C PHE A 290 -2.18 9.46 -19.27
N ASP A 291 -2.87 9.41 -20.40
CA ASP A 291 -4.33 9.43 -20.41
C ASP A 291 -4.86 8.25 -19.59
N ASP A 292 -4.28 7.06 -19.73
CA ASP A 292 -4.55 5.90 -18.90
C ASP A 292 -4.12 6.16 -17.44
N LEU A 293 -3.02 6.85 -17.13
CA LEU A 293 -2.66 7.22 -15.76
C LEU A 293 -3.67 8.22 -15.13
N LEU A 294 -4.26 9.09 -15.95
CA LEU A 294 -5.33 10.02 -15.55
C LEU A 294 -6.73 9.36 -15.55
N GLN A 295 -6.98 8.37 -16.42
CA GLN A 295 -8.27 7.68 -16.63
C GLN A 295 -8.36 6.35 -15.86
N LYS A 296 -7.33 5.51 -15.90
CA LYS A 296 -7.09 4.37 -14.99
C LYS A 296 -6.67 4.92 -13.62
N ASN A 297 -7.71 5.33 -12.90
CA ASN A 297 -7.95 5.41 -11.47
C ASN A 297 -6.84 5.74 -10.44
N SER A 298 -5.54 5.56 -10.67
CA SER A 298 -4.54 5.53 -9.59
C SER A 298 -3.78 6.82 -9.36
N PHE A 299 -3.20 7.45 -10.39
CA PHE A 299 -2.63 8.79 -10.25
C PHE A 299 -3.73 9.86 -10.18
N GLY A 300 -4.86 9.64 -10.85
CA GLY A 300 -6.10 10.37 -10.62
C GLY A 300 -6.65 10.19 -9.19
N GLY A 301 -6.45 9.02 -8.59
CA GLY A 301 -6.83 8.71 -7.20
C GLY A 301 -5.93 9.36 -6.15
N VAL A 302 -4.66 9.58 -6.48
CA VAL A 302 -3.72 10.39 -5.67
C VAL A 302 -4.06 11.87 -5.71
N LEU A 303 -4.55 12.33 -6.86
CA LEU A 303 -5.25 13.61 -7.00
C LEU A 303 -6.73 13.42 -6.66
N VAL A 304 -7.03 12.84 -5.49
CA VAL A 304 -8.36 12.58 -4.87
C VAL A 304 -9.55 13.35 -5.47
N PHE A 305 -9.37 14.66 -5.68
CA PHE A 305 -10.34 15.60 -6.24
C PHE A 305 -10.76 15.37 -7.69
N VAL A 306 -9.88 14.83 -8.54
CA VAL A 306 -10.14 14.66 -9.98
C VAL A 306 -10.99 13.42 -10.21
N TRP A 307 -10.78 12.38 -9.40
CA TRP A 307 -11.43 11.09 -9.60
C TRP A 307 -12.75 10.97 -8.82
N GLN A 308 -12.82 11.53 -7.59
CA GLN A 308 -14.09 11.76 -6.89
C GLN A 308 -14.78 13.06 -7.30
N TYR A 309 -14.35 13.69 -8.40
CA TYR A 309 -14.85 14.98 -8.85
C TYR A 309 -16.37 15.03 -8.89
N GLU A 310 -17.00 14.06 -9.56
CA GLU A 310 -18.46 14.00 -9.69
C GLU A 310 -19.14 13.75 -8.34
N ALA A 311 -18.60 12.86 -7.50
CA ALA A 311 -19.16 12.58 -6.18
C ALA A 311 -19.08 13.80 -5.25
N LEU A 312 -17.91 14.45 -5.18
CA LEU A 312 -17.70 15.67 -4.42
C LEU A 312 -18.54 16.83 -4.97
N ARG A 313 -18.62 16.98 -6.29
CA ARG A 313 -19.48 17.95 -6.97
C ARG A 313 -20.94 17.75 -6.56
N ASN A 314 -21.45 16.52 -6.68
CA ASN A 314 -22.83 16.19 -6.30
C ASN A 314 -23.08 16.48 -4.81
N GLN A 315 -22.18 16.08 -3.91
CA GLN A 315 -22.31 16.38 -2.48
C GLN A 315 -22.28 17.89 -2.17
N LEU A 316 -21.47 18.67 -2.90
CA LEU A 316 -21.45 20.13 -2.77
C LEU A 316 -22.75 20.76 -3.30
N GLU A 317 -23.29 20.24 -4.41
CA GLU A 317 -24.56 20.69 -4.98
C GLU A 317 -25.75 20.41 -4.03
N GLU A 318 -25.71 19.32 -3.26
CA GLU A 318 -26.71 18.96 -2.23
C GLU A 318 -26.76 19.96 -1.05
N ILE A 319 -25.75 20.82 -0.87
CA ILE A 319 -25.79 21.88 0.15
C ILE A 319 -26.91 22.90 -0.16
N ASN A 320 -27.16 23.18 -1.44
CA ASN A 320 -28.13 24.18 -1.88
C ASN A 320 -29.59 23.85 -1.51
N PRO A 321 -30.15 22.66 -1.83
CA PRO A 321 -31.52 22.33 -1.46
C PRO A 321 -31.75 22.30 0.06
N VAL A 322 -30.77 21.87 0.85
CA VAL A 322 -30.84 21.94 2.33
C VAL A 322 -30.90 23.40 2.80
N THR A 323 -30.10 24.28 2.21
CA THR A 323 -30.09 25.71 2.51
C THR A 323 -31.43 26.38 2.14
N MET A 324 -32.04 25.99 1.01
CA MET A 324 -33.38 26.46 0.61
C MET A 324 -34.47 25.93 1.54
N THR A 325 -34.37 24.69 2.00
CA THR A 325 -35.30 24.14 3.01
C THR A 325 -35.19 24.91 4.33
N ALA A 326 -33.96 25.29 4.72
CA ALA A 326 -33.72 26.14 5.88
C ALA A 326 -34.35 27.53 5.72
N LEU A 327 -34.29 28.12 4.53
CA LEU A 327 -34.99 29.37 4.21
C LEU A 327 -36.49 29.24 4.45
N ASP A 328 -37.11 28.20 3.91
CA ASP A 328 -38.56 27.98 4.01
C ASP A 328 -39.00 27.83 5.47
N VAL A 329 -38.26 27.03 6.26
CA VAL A 329 -38.55 26.85 7.69
C VAL A 329 -38.38 28.17 8.45
N VAL A 330 -37.30 28.91 8.21
CA VAL A 330 -37.07 30.21 8.87
C VAL A 330 -38.12 31.25 8.46
N GLN A 331 -38.54 31.26 7.20
CA GLN A 331 -39.64 32.13 6.74
C GLN A 331 -40.98 31.73 7.37
N LYS A 332 -41.30 30.44 7.49
CA LYS A 332 -42.51 29.96 8.19
C LYS A 332 -42.52 30.41 9.66
N ILE A 333 -41.38 30.32 10.34
CA ILE A 333 -41.21 30.81 11.71
C ILE A 333 -41.49 32.32 11.77
N ARG A 334 -40.83 33.11 10.91
CA ARG A 334 -40.91 34.58 10.93
C ARG A 334 -42.29 35.12 10.53
N THR A 335 -43.01 34.41 9.66
CA THR A 335 -44.35 34.81 9.22
C THR A 335 -45.46 34.37 10.16
N THR A 336 -45.15 33.54 11.17
CA THR A 336 -46.10 33.14 12.22
C THR A 336 -46.04 34.14 13.38
N PRO A 337 -47.06 35.00 13.59
CA PRO A 337 -46.96 36.13 14.54
C PRO A 337 -46.62 35.71 15.97
N VAL A 338 -47.29 34.67 16.49
CA VAL A 338 -47.09 34.16 17.86
C VAL A 338 -45.64 33.66 18.07
N ILE A 339 -45.06 33.01 17.07
CA ILE A 339 -43.71 32.47 17.16
C ILE A 339 -42.68 33.59 17.04
N SER A 340 -42.85 34.49 16.07
CA SER A 340 -41.93 35.62 15.86
C SER A 340 -41.87 36.53 17.09
N GLU A 341 -43.00 36.86 17.71
CA GLU A 341 -43.03 37.73 18.90
C GLU A 341 -42.35 37.07 20.11
N ILE A 342 -42.56 35.76 20.32
CA ILE A 342 -41.89 35.03 21.40
C ILE A 342 -40.38 35.00 21.13
N LEU A 343 -39.96 34.72 19.91
CA LEU A 343 -38.54 34.66 19.54
C LEU A 343 -37.85 36.02 19.67
N ASP A 344 -38.48 37.12 19.26
CA ASP A 344 -37.95 38.47 19.44
C ASP A 344 -37.80 38.84 20.93
N PHE A 345 -38.70 38.32 21.78
CA PHE A 345 -38.67 38.53 23.23
C PHE A 345 -37.59 37.69 23.94
N VAL A 346 -37.48 36.40 23.63
CA VAL A 346 -36.51 35.50 24.30
C VAL A 346 -35.12 35.53 23.68
N SER A 347 -34.99 36.02 22.44
CA SER A 347 -33.74 36.06 21.70
C SER A 347 -33.75 37.17 20.65
N THR A 348 -33.45 38.40 21.08
CA THR A 348 -33.43 39.63 20.25
C THR A 348 -32.43 39.57 19.08
N SER A 349 -31.58 38.52 19.02
CA SER A 349 -30.62 38.26 17.95
C SER A 349 -30.79 36.89 17.28
N ALA A 350 -31.87 36.13 17.56
CA ALA A 350 -32.08 34.77 17.02
C ALA A 350 -31.97 34.69 15.50
N PHE A 351 -32.46 35.71 14.80
CA PHE A 351 -32.45 35.78 13.33
C PHE A 351 -31.29 36.61 12.77
N SER A 352 -30.36 37.09 13.61
CA SER A 352 -29.20 37.84 13.15
C SER A 352 -28.32 36.94 12.27
N GLY A 353 -27.90 37.48 11.13
CA GLY A 353 -27.05 36.77 10.17
C GLY A 353 -27.75 35.74 9.28
N VAL A 354 -29.05 35.46 9.50
CA VAL A 354 -29.85 34.52 8.67
C VAL A 354 -29.75 34.84 7.19
N LEU A 355 -30.02 36.10 6.81
CA LEU A 355 -29.94 36.52 5.41
C LEU A 355 -28.53 36.42 4.84
N GLY A 356 -27.49 36.61 5.67
CA GLY A 356 -26.10 36.53 5.23
C GLY A 356 -25.76 35.13 4.71
N TRP A 357 -25.86 34.12 5.56
CA TRP A 357 -25.52 32.75 5.15
C TRP A 357 -26.49 32.15 4.12
N LEU A 358 -27.75 32.58 4.07
CA LEU A 358 -28.72 32.13 3.06
C LEU A 358 -28.33 32.54 1.64
N PHE A 359 -27.71 33.71 1.45
CA PHE A 359 -27.21 34.14 0.14
C PHE A 359 -25.77 33.71 -0.10
N GLU A 360 -24.93 33.71 0.95
CA GLU A 360 -23.51 33.40 0.83
C GLU A 360 -23.25 31.91 0.59
N ILE A 361 -24.01 30.98 1.19
CA ILE A 361 -23.80 29.54 1.01
C ILE A 361 -23.96 29.14 -0.47
N PRO A 362 -25.07 29.45 -1.17
CA PRO A 362 -25.20 29.06 -2.58
C PRO A 362 -24.14 29.68 -3.50
N LEU A 363 -23.73 30.92 -3.21
CA LEU A 363 -22.66 31.59 -3.95
C LEU A 363 -21.31 30.90 -3.74
N LEU A 364 -20.97 30.56 -2.49
CA LEU A 364 -19.73 29.87 -2.15
C LEU A 364 -19.70 28.42 -2.63
N VAL A 365 -20.86 27.74 -2.67
CA VAL A 365 -20.99 26.44 -3.34
C VAL A 365 -20.65 26.60 -4.82
N GLY A 366 -21.28 27.56 -5.51
CA GLY A 366 -21.00 27.83 -6.93
C GLY A 366 -19.52 28.17 -7.21
N ASP A 367 -18.91 29.03 -6.39
CA ASP A 367 -17.49 29.37 -6.53
C ASP A 367 -16.57 28.16 -6.24
N THR A 368 -16.91 27.35 -5.23
CA THR A 368 -16.17 26.11 -4.94
C THR A 368 -16.24 25.13 -6.11
N LEU A 369 -17.41 24.96 -6.72
CA LEU A 369 -17.57 24.13 -7.92
C LEU A 369 -16.74 24.65 -9.09
N LEU A 370 -16.74 25.97 -9.35
CA LEU A 370 -15.89 26.56 -10.39
C LEU A 370 -14.39 26.33 -10.12
N LYS A 371 -13.95 26.37 -8.85
CA LYS A 371 -12.55 26.08 -8.48
C LYS A 371 -12.21 24.61 -8.62
N LEU A 372 -13.17 23.73 -8.40
CA LEU A 372 -13.01 22.30 -8.64
C LEU A 372 -12.88 22.04 -10.15
N ASP A 373 -13.72 22.66 -10.98
CA ASP A 373 -13.67 22.60 -12.45
C ASP A 373 -12.31 23.11 -12.97
N GLU A 374 -11.81 24.21 -12.41
CA GLU A 374 -10.49 24.77 -12.75
C GLU A 374 -9.35 23.76 -12.51
N ILE A 375 -9.42 22.94 -11.45
CA ILE A 375 -8.41 21.90 -11.19
C ILE A 375 -8.49 20.82 -12.26
N VAL A 376 -9.68 20.33 -12.61
CA VAL A 376 -9.89 19.32 -13.67
C VAL A 376 -9.36 19.83 -15.01
N ASP A 377 -9.65 21.08 -15.34
CA ASP A 377 -9.14 21.72 -16.56
C ASP A 377 -7.61 21.81 -16.55
N ARG A 378 -7.00 22.19 -15.41
CA ARG A 378 -5.55 22.29 -15.29
C ARG A 378 -4.87 20.93 -15.40
N VAL A 379 -5.45 19.88 -14.80
CA VAL A 379 -4.97 18.50 -14.94
C VAL A 379 -5.06 18.06 -16.40
N SER A 380 -6.17 18.31 -17.07
CA SER A 380 -6.34 18.05 -18.50
C SER A 380 -5.30 18.80 -19.35
N ASN A 381 -4.97 20.04 -18.98
CA ASN A 381 -3.96 20.86 -19.65
C ASN A 381 -2.51 20.41 -19.39
N LEU A 382 -2.23 19.63 -18.34
CA LEU A 382 -0.90 19.04 -18.13
C LEU A 382 -0.51 18.14 -19.30
N LYS A 383 -1.49 17.54 -19.99
CA LYS A 383 -1.26 16.70 -21.15
C LYS A 383 -0.49 17.37 -22.26
N ASN A 384 -0.80 18.64 -22.50
CA ASN A 384 -0.24 19.40 -23.61
C ASN A 384 1.03 20.18 -23.21
N ASN A 385 1.22 20.43 -21.91
CA ASN A 385 2.24 21.38 -21.43
C ASN A 385 3.30 20.76 -20.51
N ALA A 386 2.94 19.75 -19.71
CA ALA A 386 3.84 19.12 -18.74
C ALA A 386 4.34 17.76 -19.25
N ILE A 387 3.45 16.86 -19.68
CA ILE A 387 3.86 15.52 -20.18
C ILE A 387 4.93 15.60 -21.27
N PRO A 388 4.83 16.48 -22.29
CA PRO A 388 5.82 16.51 -23.35
C PRO A 388 7.24 16.74 -22.84
N LYS A 389 7.40 17.38 -21.67
CA LYS A 389 8.70 17.61 -21.04
C LYS A 389 9.39 16.33 -20.60
N LEU A 390 8.62 15.29 -20.24
CA LEU A 390 9.16 13.98 -19.88
C LEU A 390 9.95 13.34 -21.02
N PHE A 391 9.62 13.70 -22.26
CA PHE A 391 10.19 13.12 -23.48
C PHE A 391 11.27 13.95 -24.14
N ASN A 392 11.58 15.12 -23.61
CA ASN A 392 12.58 15.99 -24.23
C ASN A 392 13.91 15.23 -24.40
N GLY A 393 14.36 15.05 -25.64
CA GLY A 393 15.58 14.31 -25.94
C GLY A 393 15.50 12.78 -25.83
N ILE A 394 14.32 12.21 -25.58
CA ILE A 394 14.05 10.77 -25.70
C ILE A 394 13.51 10.51 -27.12
N THR A 395 14.40 10.13 -28.04
CA THR A 395 14.10 9.81 -29.45
C THR A 395 14.54 8.39 -29.74
N ASN A 396 14.27 7.84 -30.93
CA ASN A 396 14.78 6.51 -31.32
C ASN A 396 16.33 6.40 -31.25
N ASP A 397 17.06 7.53 -31.20
CA ASP A 397 18.51 7.57 -30.98
C ASP A 397 18.91 7.57 -29.50
N PHE A 398 17.93 7.45 -28.58
CA PHE A 398 18.18 7.44 -27.15
C PHE A 398 19.04 6.22 -26.77
N PHE A 399 18.81 5.07 -27.41
CA PHE A 399 19.72 3.93 -27.38
C PHE A 399 20.54 3.89 -28.67
N ASN A 400 21.63 4.66 -28.73
CA ASN A 400 22.54 4.60 -29.87
C ASN A 400 23.36 3.30 -29.89
N ASP A 401 23.98 2.99 -31.04
CA ASP A 401 24.75 1.76 -31.24
C ASP A 401 25.83 1.52 -30.17
N ALA A 402 26.49 2.58 -29.70
CA ALA A 402 27.52 2.47 -28.67
C ALA A 402 26.93 2.05 -27.32
N MET A 403 25.80 2.62 -26.92
CA MET A 403 25.10 2.25 -25.70
C MET A 403 24.52 0.84 -25.81
N ILE A 404 23.93 0.48 -26.95
CA ILE A 404 23.42 -0.89 -27.17
C ILE A 404 24.56 -1.91 -27.06
N ALA A 405 25.73 -1.61 -27.62
CA ALA A 405 26.91 -2.46 -27.49
C ALA A 405 27.37 -2.58 -26.03
N GLU A 406 27.32 -1.49 -25.27
CA GLU A 406 27.66 -1.48 -23.85
C GLU A 406 26.64 -2.27 -23.02
N LEU A 407 25.34 -2.13 -23.30
CA LEU A 407 24.26 -2.88 -22.68
C LEU A 407 24.41 -4.39 -22.98
N LYS A 408 24.66 -4.77 -24.24
CA LYS A 408 24.94 -6.17 -24.60
C LYS A 408 26.17 -6.72 -23.87
N ALA A 409 27.26 -5.95 -23.81
CA ALA A 409 28.46 -6.36 -23.09
C ALA A 409 28.18 -6.57 -21.60
N HIS A 410 27.38 -5.70 -20.98
CA HIS A 410 26.95 -5.83 -19.60
C HIS A 410 26.06 -7.06 -19.38
N TYR A 411 25.06 -7.28 -20.24
CA TYR A 411 24.14 -8.41 -20.11
C TYR A 411 24.81 -9.76 -20.38
N ASN A 412 25.87 -9.81 -21.19
CA ASN A 412 26.68 -11.02 -21.32
C ASN A 412 27.39 -11.40 -20.00
N VAL A 413 27.81 -10.40 -19.21
CA VAL A 413 28.39 -10.64 -17.87
C VAL A 413 27.29 -11.08 -16.89
N ILE A 414 26.14 -10.41 -16.90
CA ILE A 414 24.97 -10.81 -16.10
C ILE A 414 24.56 -12.25 -16.43
N ASP A 415 24.55 -12.65 -17.70
CA ASP A 415 24.13 -13.97 -18.14
C ASP A 415 25.00 -15.09 -17.54
N SER A 416 26.31 -14.88 -17.52
CA SER A 416 27.24 -15.77 -16.83
C SER A 416 27.06 -15.74 -15.30
N ASN A 417 26.97 -14.53 -14.72
CA ASN A 417 26.94 -14.36 -13.28
C ASN A 417 25.66 -14.91 -12.62
N LYS A 418 24.50 -14.75 -13.26
CA LYS A 418 23.23 -15.31 -12.75
C LYS A 418 23.29 -16.83 -12.63
N ASP A 419 23.95 -17.49 -13.58
CA ASP A 419 24.13 -18.94 -13.59
C ASP A 419 25.09 -19.37 -12.48
N ILE A 420 26.17 -18.60 -12.25
CA ILE A 420 27.12 -18.86 -11.17
C ILE A 420 26.44 -18.73 -9.81
N VAL A 421 25.70 -17.65 -9.55
CA VAL A 421 24.97 -17.44 -8.29
C VAL A 421 23.93 -18.54 -8.06
N THR A 422 23.13 -18.85 -9.09
CA THR A 422 22.09 -19.89 -8.98
C THR A 422 22.70 -21.25 -8.67
N ASN A 423 23.78 -21.62 -9.37
CA ASN A 423 24.51 -22.85 -9.11
C ASN A 423 25.18 -22.87 -7.73
N GLN A 424 25.68 -21.73 -7.26
CA GLN A 424 26.26 -21.59 -5.93
C GLN A 424 25.22 -21.85 -4.83
N ILE A 425 24.02 -21.27 -4.96
CA ILE A 425 22.91 -21.45 -4.00
C ILE A 425 22.44 -22.91 -3.97
N VAL A 426 22.29 -23.54 -5.14
CA VAL A 426 21.95 -24.98 -5.23
C VAL A 426 23.05 -25.85 -4.62
N THR A 427 24.32 -25.50 -4.85
CA THR A 427 25.47 -26.21 -4.26
C THR A 427 25.52 -26.05 -2.74
N PHE A 428 25.30 -24.83 -2.24
CA PHE A 428 25.22 -24.55 -0.81
C PHE A 428 24.09 -25.35 -0.14
N SER A 429 22.92 -25.44 -0.78
CA SER A 429 21.80 -26.28 -0.34
C SER A 429 22.22 -27.75 -0.14
N ALA A 430 22.98 -28.31 -1.08
CA ALA A 430 23.52 -29.67 -0.97
C ALA A 430 24.57 -29.81 0.14
N GLN A 431 25.42 -28.80 0.34
CA GLN A 431 26.44 -28.78 1.40
C GLN A 431 25.81 -28.69 2.79
N VAL A 432 24.77 -27.87 2.97
CA VAL A 432 23.98 -27.81 4.20
C VAL A 432 23.35 -29.16 4.49
N LYS A 433 22.74 -29.81 3.49
CA LYS A 433 22.15 -31.14 3.64
C LYS A 433 23.19 -32.17 4.11
N TYR A 434 24.37 -32.17 3.49
CA TYR A 434 25.47 -33.03 3.92
C TYR A 434 25.84 -32.81 5.40
N VAL A 435 26.04 -31.56 5.81
CA VAL A 435 26.39 -31.24 7.20
C VAL A 435 25.26 -31.63 8.16
N SER A 436 24.01 -31.44 7.75
CA SER A 436 22.83 -31.90 8.51
C SER A 436 22.88 -33.42 8.74
N ASP A 437 23.11 -34.21 7.69
CA ASP A 437 23.20 -35.67 7.79
C ASP A 437 24.38 -36.12 8.67
N GLU A 438 25.53 -35.44 8.60
CA GLU A 438 26.70 -35.74 9.43
C GLU A 438 26.48 -35.39 10.91
N ILE A 439 25.80 -34.27 11.19
CA ILE A 439 25.44 -33.89 12.57
C ILE A 439 24.43 -34.90 13.14
N GLU A 440 23.46 -35.35 12.35
CA GLU A 440 22.50 -36.39 12.78
C GLU A 440 23.19 -37.73 13.06
N LYS A 441 24.16 -38.14 12.22
CA LYS A 441 24.96 -39.35 12.47
C LYS A 441 25.77 -39.24 13.76
N ALA A 442 26.45 -38.12 13.96
CA ALA A 442 27.25 -37.88 15.16
C ALA A 442 26.38 -37.91 16.43
N ASP A 443 25.18 -37.34 16.37
CA ASP A 443 24.21 -37.33 17.48
C ASP A 443 23.68 -38.74 17.83
N LYS A 444 23.31 -39.52 16.80
CA LYS A 444 22.91 -40.93 16.97
C LYS A 444 24.04 -41.79 17.54
N LEU A 445 25.27 -41.59 17.08
CA LEU A 445 26.45 -42.32 17.57
C LEU A 445 26.80 -41.95 19.00
N LEU A 446 26.71 -40.67 19.37
CA LEU A 446 26.88 -40.22 20.75
C LEU A 446 25.86 -40.91 21.67
N THR A 447 24.60 -40.96 21.25
CA THR A 447 23.52 -41.62 22.01
C THR A 447 23.76 -43.14 22.13
N ALA A 448 24.27 -43.79 21.08
CA ALA A 448 24.46 -45.24 21.06
C ALA A 448 25.77 -45.71 21.72
N THR A 449 26.81 -44.88 21.74
CA THR A 449 28.18 -45.31 22.12
C THR A 449 28.81 -44.48 23.23
N GLU A 450 28.17 -43.39 23.67
CA GLU A 450 28.71 -42.37 24.59
C GLU A 450 30.04 -41.75 24.12
N ARG A 451 30.40 -41.92 22.84
CA ARG A 451 31.60 -41.33 22.24
C ARG A 451 31.22 -40.11 21.40
N VAL A 452 31.96 -39.03 21.63
CA VAL A 452 31.83 -37.81 20.83
C VAL A 452 32.51 -38.00 19.48
N GLU A 453 31.73 -38.09 18.42
CA GLU A 453 32.23 -37.97 17.05
C GLU A 453 32.06 -36.54 16.52
N LYS A 454 32.99 -36.11 15.65
CA LYS A 454 32.96 -34.78 15.05
C LYS A 454 32.31 -34.85 13.68
N ALA A 455 31.29 -34.02 13.43
CA ALA A 455 30.74 -33.84 12.10
C ALA A 455 31.82 -33.29 11.14
N GLY A 456 31.98 -33.94 9.98
CA GLY A 456 32.94 -33.53 8.96
C GLY A 456 32.53 -32.22 8.27
N PRO A 457 33.49 -31.44 7.75
CA PRO A 457 33.17 -30.26 6.93
C PRO A 457 32.45 -30.66 5.64
N PRO A 458 31.67 -29.76 5.03
CA PRO A 458 31.03 -30.01 3.74
C PRO A 458 32.07 -30.32 2.64
N PRO A 459 31.69 -31.06 1.58
CA PRO A 459 32.57 -31.33 0.44
C PRO A 459 33.10 -30.03 -0.18
N VAL A 460 34.40 -30.02 -0.50
CA VAL A 460 35.04 -28.91 -1.20
C VAL A 460 34.50 -28.84 -2.63
N THR A 461 34.04 -27.67 -3.04
CA THR A 461 33.50 -27.40 -4.38
C THR A 461 34.33 -26.35 -5.11
N SER A 462 34.06 -26.18 -6.40
CA SER A 462 34.61 -25.11 -7.23
C SER A 462 34.44 -23.75 -6.56
N LYS A 463 35.43 -22.86 -6.71
CA LYS A 463 35.30 -21.48 -6.25
C LYS A 463 34.30 -20.75 -7.16
N PHE A 464 33.23 -20.20 -6.57
CA PHE A 464 32.29 -19.33 -7.27
C PHE A 464 32.83 -17.90 -7.22
N SER A 465 33.11 -17.33 -8.39
CA SER A 465 33.60 -15.96 -8.52
C SER A 465 32.82 -15.30 -9.64
N LEU A 466 32.23 -14.15 -9.36
CA LEU A 466 31.57 -13.35 -10.38
C LEU A 466 32.59 -12.51 -11.13
N GLU A 467 32.27 -12.22 -12.39
CA GLU A 467 32.96 -11.23 -13.19
C GLU A 467 32.35 -9.85 -12.93
N GLU A 468 33.18 -8.86 -12.63
CA GLU A 468 32.72 -7.47 -12.59
C GLU A 468 32.49 -6.95 -14.01
N SER A 469 31.30 -6.41 -14.27
CA SER A 469 31.05 -5.78 -15.56
C SER A 469 31.88 -4.51 -15.72
N SER A 470 32.73 -4.50 -16.74
CA SER A 470 33.46 -3.29 -17.16
C SER A 470 32.60 -2.30 -17.97
N ALA A 471 31.45 -2.76 -18.47
CA ALA A 471 30.43 -1.99 -19.16
C ALA A 471 29.37 -1.45 -18.17
N LEU A 472 28.71 -0.33 -18.52
CA LEU A 472 27.68 0.36 -17.73
C LEU A 472 28.12 0.67 -16.30
N LYS A 473 29.36 1.14 -16.12
CA LYS A 473 29.90 1.51 -14.79
C LYS A 473 29.11 2.62 -14.11
N ASP A 474 28.59 3.56 -14.92
CA ASP A 474 27.73 4.64 -14.45
C ASP A 474 26.23 4.27 -14.59
N GLY A 475 25.93 2.97 -14.69
CA GLY A 475 24.61 2.45 -15.06
C GLY A 475 24.15 3.01 -16.41
N MET A 476 22.90 3.46 -16.48
CA MET A 476 22.34 4.18 -17.63
C MET A 476 22.96 5.58 -17.86
N GLY A 477 23.86 6.04 -16.99
CA GLY A 477 24.74 7.20 -17.20
C GLY A 477 24.00 8.48 -17.62
N LYS A 478 24.41 9.06 -18.75
CA LYS A 478 23.80 10.28 -19.31
C LYS A 478 22.31 10.16 -19.60
N LYS A 479 21.81 8.94 -19.83
CA LYS A 479 20.38 8.69 -20.09
C LYS A 479 19.57 8.84 -18.82
N GLN A 480 20.06 8.31 -17.70
CA GLN A 480 19.45 8.53 -16.39
C GLN A 480 19.41 10.03 -16.03
N LEU A 481 20.51 10.75 -16.26
CA LEU A 481 20.55 12.21 -16.04
C LEU A 481 19.51 12.96 -16.87
N LEU A 482 19.34 12.60 -18.15
CA LEU A 482 18.30 13.20 -19.00
C LEU A 482 16.89 12.91 -18.46
N LEU A 483 16.63 11.69 -17.98
CA LEU A 483 15.35 11.33 -17.37
C LEU A 483 15.11 12.10 -16.07
N ASP A 484 16.14 12.25 -15.23
CA ASP A 484 16.08 13.06 -14.01
C ASP A 484 15.76 14.53 -14.31
N GLU A 485 16.42 15.12 -15.31
CA GLU A 485 16.18 16.50 -15.76
C GLU A 485 14.77 16.68 -16.32
N ASN A 486 14.34 15.78 -17.21
CA ASN A 486 13.00 15.78 -17.78
C ASN A 486 11.91 15.64 -16.72
N PHE A 487 12.09 14.72 -15.76
CA PHE A 487 11.19 14.55 -14.64
C PHE A 487 11.12 15.81 -13.77
N LYS A 488 12.26 16.44 -13.47
CA LYS A 488 12.31 17.70 -12.72
C LYS A 488 11.56 18.82 -13.43
N GLU A 489 11.71 18.95 -14.74
CA GLU A 489 10.97 19.92 -15.54
C GLU A 489 9.46 19.66 -15.57
N PHE A 490 9.07 18.39 -15.72
CA PHE A 490 7.68 17.93 -15.63
C PHE A 490 7.07 18.24 -14.25
N ALA A 491 7.77 17.87 -13.17
CA ALA A 491 7.29 18.09 -11.81
C ALA A 491 7.13 19.58 -11.51
N SER A 492 8.11 20.40 -11.91
CA SER A 492 8.04 21.85 -11.80
C SER A 492 6.87 22.44 -12.57
N ALA A 493 6.64 22.00 -13.82
CA ALA A 493 5.51 22.45 -14.63
C ALA A 493 4.16 22.08 -14.00
N THR A 494 4.06 20.86 -13.48
CA THR A 494 2.87 20.35 -12.81
C THR A 494 2.57 21.16 -11.54
N SER A 495 3.58 21.39 -10.70
CA SER A 495 3.44 22.16 -9.47
C SER A 495 3.11 23.62 -9.71
N MET A 496 3.72 24.27 -10.72
CA MET A 496 3.36 25.64 -11.10
C MET A 496 1.93 25.76 -11.62
N SER A 497 1.39 24.71 -12.25
CA SER A 497 0.02 24.68 -12.75
C SER A 497 -1.00 24.42 -11.64
N LEU A 498 -0.78 23.40 -10.81
CA LEU A 498 -1.78 22.89 -9.87
C LEU A 498 -1.79 23.58 -8.51
N LYS A 499 -0.63 23.96 -7.94
CA LYS A 499 -0.59 24.55 -6.58
C LYS A 499 -1.46 25.81 -6.45
N PRO A 500 -1.47 26.77 -7.41
CA PRO A 500 -2.35 27.94 -7.32
C PRO A 500 -3.83 27.58 -7.34
N ALA A 501 -4.22 26.56 -8.11
CA ALA A 501 -5.61 26.11 -8.20
C ALA A 501 -6.06 25.41 -6.92
N LEU A 502 -5.21 24.54 -6.36
CA LEU A 502 -5.44 23.91 -5.06
C LEU A 502 -5.54 24.97 -3.94
N ALA A 503 -4.67 25.97 -3.93
CA ALA A 503 -4.74 27.07 -2.97
C ALA A 503 -6.06 27.87 -3.10
N SER A 504 -6.52 28.08 -4.34
CA SER A 504 -7.79 28.76 -4.60
C SER A 504 -8.98 27.93 -4.12
N LEU A 505 -9.03 26.64 -4.43
CA LEU A 505 -10.07 25.71 -3.95
C LEU A 505 -10.07 25.63 -2.41
N ARG A 506 -8.90 25.53 -1.78
CA ARG A 506 -8.77 25.54 -0.33
C ARG A 506 -9.34 26.82 0.28
N SER A 507 -9.13 27.96 -0.37
CA SER A 507 -9.66 29.24 0.10
C SER A 507 -11.19 29.24 0.11
N THR A 508 -11.83 28.84 -0.99
CA THR A 508 -13.29 28.81 -1.12
C THR A 508 -13.92 27.78 -0.18
N MET A 509 -13.32 26.59 -0.05
CA MET A 509 -13.75 25.59 0.92
C MET A 509 -13.63 26.08 2.38
N ASN A 510 -12.61 26.86 2.72
CA ASN A 510 -12.49 27.44 4.06
C ASN A 510 -13.58 28.47 4.34
N GLN A 511 -13.95 29.28 3.34
CA GLN A 511 -15.06 30.22 3.44
C GLN A 511 -16.40 29.49 3.58
N LEU A 512 -16.65 28.48 2.73
CA LEU A 512 -17.84 27.65 2.79
C LEU A 512 -17.98 26.92 4.15
N TYR A 513 -16.89 26.34 4.65
CA TYR A 513 -16.84 25.75 5.98
C TYR A 513 -17.15 26.76 7.09
N GLY A 514 -16.62 27.98 6.99
CA GLY A 514 -16.86 29.07 7.93
C GLY A 514 -18.33 29.46 7.97
N ILE A 515 -18.93 29.75 6.81
CA ILE A 515 -20.33 30.20 6.75
C ILE A 515 -21.31 29.10 7.16
N LEU A 516 -21.02 27.82 6.86
CA LEU A 516 -21.83 26.69 7.33
C LEU A 516 -21.77 26.54 8.86
N LYS A 517 -20.61 26.79 9.47
CA LYS A 517 -20.47 26.80 10.92
C LYS A 517 -21.33 27.91 11.53
N ASP A 518 -21.34 29.10 10.93
CA ASP A 518 -22.14 30.23 11.41
C ASP A 518 -23.64 29.95 11.24
N ALA A 519 -24.06 29.41 10.10
CA ALA A 519 -25.45 28.99 9.86
C ALA A 519 -25.93 27.95 10.89
N LEU A 520 -25.10 26.94 11.19
CA LEU A 520 -25.38 25.94 12.22
C LEU A 520 -25.54 26.56 13.62
N ILE A 521 -24.75 27.58 13.97
CA ILE A 521 -24.90 28.31 15.24
C ILE A 521 -26.24 29.03 15.26
N THR A 522 -26.59 29.76 14.19
CA THR A 522 -27.86 30.48 14.08
C THR A 522 -29.06 29.54 14.16
N LEU A 523 -29.07 28.44 13.41
CA LEU A 523 -30.16 27.46 13.44
C LEU A 523 -30.33 26.80 14.81
N ARG A 524 -29.23 26.48 15.51
CA ARG A 524 -29.29 25.97 16.89
C ARG A 524 -29.85 26.98 17.87
N ASN A 525 -29.55 28.26 17.70
CA ASN A 525 -30.11 29.33 18.53
C ASN A 525 -31.63 29.45 18.31
N ILE A 526 -32.09 29.45 17.04
CA ILE A 526 -33.52 29.45 16.70
C ILE A 526 -34.19 28.20 17.30
N ARG A 527 -33.61 27.02 17.10
CA ARG A 527 -34.13 25.74 17.62
C ARG A 527 -34.25 25.71 19.14
N SER A 528 -33.26 26.29 19.83
CA SER A 528 -33.27 26.41 21.29
C SER A 528 -34.34 27.37 21.78
N ALA A 529 -34.48 28.52 21.11
CA ALA A 529 -35.49 29.52 21.44
C ALA A 529 -36.92 29.01 21.20
N LEU A 530 -37.13 28.19 20.16
CA LEU A 530 -38.40 27.48 19.93
C LEU A 530 -38.74 26.47 21.04
N GLY A 531 -37.77 26.03 21.85
CA GLY A 531 -38.02 25.20 23.03
C GLY A 531 -38.94 25.88 24.05
N PHE A 532 -39.00 27.22 24.06
CA PHE A 532 -39.89 28.02 24.91
C PHE A 532 -41.27 28.25 24.29
N VAL A 533 -41.44 27.93 23.00
CA VAL A 533 -42.71 28.07 22.28
C VAL A 533 -43.53 26.78 22.45
N LYS A 534 -44.77 26.94 22.90
CA LYS A 534 -45.77 25.87 22.94
C LYS A 534 -47.11 26.42 22.45
N ILE A 535 -47.54 25.98 21.27
CA ILE A 535 -48.82 26.41 20.69
C ILE A 535 -49.87 25.37 21.08
N PRO A 536 -50.86 25.70 21.92
CA PRO A 536 -51.90 24.75 22.23
C PRO A 536 -52.74 24.50 20.97
N PHE A 537 -53.25 23.28 20.81
CA PHE A 537 -54.21 22.85 19.77
C PHE A 537 -53.64 22.60 18.35
N THR A 538 -52.32 22.62 18.14
CA THR A 538 -51.69 22.20 16.87
C THR A 538 -50.34 21.52 17.12
N ASP A 539 -49.84 20.74 16.15
CA ASP A 539 -48.47 20.18 16.17
C ASP A 539 -47.46 21.05 15.41
N PHE A 540 -47.84 22.29 15.09
CA PHE A 540 -47.06 23.17 14.23
C PHE A 540 -45.66 23.46 14.80
N ASP A 541 -45.56 23.71 16.11
CA ASP A 541 -44.27 23.96 16.76
C ASP A 541 -43.41 22.70 16.86
N ASN A 542 -44.02 21.52 17.04
CA ASN A 542 -43.30 20.24 17.02
C ASN A 542 -42.75 19.93 15.62
N ASN A 543 -43.52 20.17 14.57
CA ASN A 543 -43.09 19.96 13.19
C ASN A 543 -41.93 20.89 12.82
N ILE A 544 -42.00 22.18 13.16
CA ILE A 544 -40.88 23.12 12.92
C ILE A 544 -39.62 22.71 13.67
N LYS A 545 -39.76 22.22 14.91
CA LYS A 545 -38.62 21.72 15.71
C LYS A 545 -37.97 20.52 15.03
N ALA A 546 -38.77 19.57 14.53
CA ALA A 546 -38.29 18.40 13.79
C ALA A 546 -37.60 18.82 12.48
N ASP A 547 -38.23 19.68 11.67
CA ASP A 547 -37.65 20.19 10.43
C ASP A 547 -36.28 20.85 10.66
N LEU A 548 -36.16 21.67 11.72
CA LEU A 548 -34.88 22.28 12.11
C LEU A 548 -33.85 21.26 12.58
N ASP A 549 -34.25 20.24 13.32
CA ASP A 549 -33.35 19.18 13.77
C ASP A 549 -32.78 18.40 12.57
N ASP A 550 -33.60 18.09 11.58
CA ASP A 550 -33.20 17.41 10.33
C ASP A 550 -32.23 18.29 9.50
N ILE A 551 -32.53 19.58 9.34
CA ILE A 551 -31.63 20.54 8.66
C ILE A 551 -30.29 20.64 9.41
N ILE A 552 -30.32 20.77 10.74
CA ILE A 552 -29.12 20.86 11.56
C ILE A 552 -28.28 19.57 11.41
N ALA A 553 -28.91 18.40 11.36
CA ALA A 553 -28.23 17.13 11.14
C ALA A 553 -27.53 17.11 9.77
N ALA A 554 -28.24 17.44 8.69
CA ALA A 554 -27.70 17.49 7.33
C ALA A 554 -26.53 18.49 7.21
N MET A 555 -26.70 19.72 7.70
CA MET A 555 -25.63 20.73 7.67
C MET A 555 -24.40 20.34 8.51
N ASN A 556 -24.58 19.59 9.61
CA ASN A 556 -23.45 19.08 10.37
C ASN A 556 -22.66 18.01 9.60
N GLN A 557 -23.35 17.12 8.87
CA GLN A 557 -22.67 16.16 8.00
C GLN A 557 -21.82 16.89 6.96
N TRP A 558 -22.35 17.94 6.33
CA TRP A 558 -21.63 18.69 5.29
C TRP A 558 -20.44 19.44 5.87
N LYS A 559 -20.57 19.98 7.08
CA LYS A 559 -19.45 20.59 7.81
C LYS A 559 -18.33 19.57 8.06
N VAL A 560 -18.65 18.33 8.42
CA VAL A 560 -17.66 17.27 8.64
C VAL A 560 -16.97 16.91 7.33
N MET A 561 -17.73 16.69 6.25
CA MET A 561 -17.20 16.43 4.91
C MET A 561 -16.24 17.54 4.46
N LEU A 562 -16.67 18.80 4.52
CA LEU A 562 -15.84 19.95 4.13
C LEU A 562 -14.57 20.09 4.97
N LYS A 563 -14.60 19.70 6.25
CA LYS A 563 -13.39 19.66 7.08
C LYS A 563 -12.38 18.64 6.52
N GLY A 564 -12.83 17.45 6.15
CA GLY A 564 -11.98 16.42 5.55
C GLY A 564 -11.41 16.88 4.22
N VAL A 565 -12.29 17.26 3.28
CA VAL A 565 -11.91 17.67 1.92
C VAL A 565 -10.96 18.87 1.94
N LYS A 566 -11.23 19.94 2.72
CA LYS A 566 -10.32 21.10 2.76
C LYS A 566 -8.95 20.78 3.34
N THR A 567 -8.87 19.81 4.26
CA THR A 567 -7.61 19.33 4.82
C THR A 567 -6.83 18.57 3.75
N ALA A 568 -7.54 17.79 2.94
CA ALA A 568 -7.00 17.07 1.80
C ALA A 568 -6.37 18.01 0.79
N VAL A 569 -7.09 19.08 0.43
CA VAL A 569 -6.61 20.05 -0.56
C VAL A 569 -5.35 20.72 -0.04
N LYS A 570 -5.34 21.08 1.26
CA LYS A 570 -4.18 21.69 1.92
C LYS A 570 -2.97 20.77 1.92
N ASP A 571 -3.16 19.50 2.26
CA ASP A 571 -2.05 18.55 2.39
C ASP A 571 -1.52 18.16 1.02
N LEU A 572 -2.38 18.00 0.01
CA LEU A 572 -1.96 17.84 -1.39
C LEU A 572 -1.22 19.08 -1.90
N GLU A 573 -1.73 20.30 -1.66
CA GLU A 573 -1.06 21.55 -2.02
C GLU A 573 0.36 21.62 -1.43
N GLY A 574 0.49 21.26 -0.15
CA GLY A 574 1.76 21.28 0.58
C GLY A 574 2.74 20.19 0.14
N ASN A 575 2.24 19.01 -0.26
CA ASN A 575 3.04 17.83 -0.54
C ASN A 575 3.08 17.40 -2.02
N LEU A 576 2.52 18.18 -2.94
CA LEU A 576 2.42 17.80 -4.36
C LEU A 576 3.76 17.34 -4.95
N ASP A 577 4.87 17.99 -4.60
CA ASP A 577 6.20 17.60 -5.10
C ASP A 577 6.61 16.21 -4.57
N ASN A 578 6.33 15.91 -3.29
CA ASN A 578 6.61 14.61 -2.69
C ASN A 578 5.77 13.51 -3.34
N VAL A 579 4.50 13.83 -3.63
CA VAL A 579 3.57 12.94 -4.32
C VAL A 579 4.09 12.60 -5.72
N LEU A 580 4.47 13.61 -6.51
CA LEU A 580 5.05 13.38 -7.84
C LEU A 580 6.31 12.52 -7.78
N ASN A 581 7.18 12.76 -6.80
CA ASN A 581 8.39 11.97 -6.58
C ASN A 581 8.08 10.52 -6.18
N ALA A 582 7.08 10.28 -5.33
CA ALA A 582 6.68 8.93 -4.91
C ALA A 582 6.16 8.10 -6.10
N TYR A 583 5.48 8.74 -7.05
CA TYR A 583 4.95 8.11 -8.26
C TYR A 583 5.95 8.07 -9.42
N ARG A 584 7.17 8.58 -9.23
CA ARG A 584 8.20 8.62 -10.26
C ARG A 584 8.49 7.24 -10.88
N PRO A 585 8.60 6.12 -10.13
CA PRO A 585 8.88 4.81 -10.73
C PRO A 585 7.84 4.40 -11.79
N TYR A 586 6.56 4.70 -11.54
CA TYR A 586 5.48 4.47 -12.50
C TYR A 586 5.60 5.36 -13.73
N ILE A 587 5.96 6.64 -13.54
CA ILE A 587 6.17 7.58 -14.65
C ILE A 587 7.34 7.12 -15.51
N ASP A 588 8.48 6.78 -14.90
CA ASP A 588 9.67 6.33 -15.62
C ASP A 588 9.40 5.04 -16.40
N THR A 589 8.72 4.07 -15.78
CA THR A 589 8.32 2.82 -16.45
C THR A 589 7.33 3.07 -17.59
N ALA A 590 6.40 4.02 -17.43
CA ALA A 590 5.46 4.41 -18.46
C ALA A 590 6.17 5.09 -19.64
N LEU A 591 7.27 5.83 -19.41
CA LEU A 591 8.10 6.35 -20.50
C LEU A 591 8.46 5.24 -21.45
N PHE A 592 8.83 4.07 -20.88
CA PHE A 592 9.07 2.70 -21.38
C PHE A 592 8.05 2.12 -22.37
N GLU A 593 6.78 2.42 -22.15
CA GLU A 593 5.69 1.49 -22.44
C GLU A 593 5.51 1.21 -23.94
N GLY A 594 5.22 -0.05 -24.27
CA GLY A 594 5.11 -0.53 -25.65
C GLY A 594 6.44 -0.82 -26.34
N THR A 595 7.58 -0.73 -25.63
CA THR A 595 8.90 -1.07 -26.17
C THR A 595 9.49 -2.33 -25.56
N LYS A 596 10.53 -2.86 -26.22
CA LYS A 596 11.31 -3.97 -25.69
C LYS A 596 12.15 -3.61 -24.47
N PHE A 597 12.54 -2.35 -24.32
CA PHE A 597 13.21 -1.93 -23.08
C PHE A 597 12.29 -1.92 -21.86
N HIS A 598 10.98 -1.69 -22.05
CA HIS A 598 10.01 -1.81 -20.96
C HIS A 598 9.94 -3.24 -20.42
N ASP A 599 9.87 -4.24 -21.31
CA ASP A 599 9.94 -5.65 -20.91
C ASP A 599 11.21 -5.94 -20.09
N VAL A 600 12.37 -5.40 -20.52
CA VAL A 600 13.66 -5.52 -19.79
C VAL A 600 13.59 -4.90 -18.39
N ILE A 601 13.03 -3.69 -18.23
CA ILE A 601 12.87 -3.04 -16.92
C ILE A 601 12.04 -3.93 -15.99
N LEU A 602 10.90 -4.42 -16.44
CA LEU A 602 9.99 -5.20 -15.61
C LEU A 602 10.57 -6.58 -15.24
N LEU A 603 11.21 -7.26 -16.19
CA LEU A 603 11.89 -8.54 -15.94
C LEU A 603 13.06 -8.38 -14.97
N ASN A 604 13.85 -7.32 -15.09
CA ASN A 604 14.90 -7.00 -14.13
C ASN A 604 14.33 -6.72 -12.75
N LYS A 605 13.21 -5.99 -12.63
CA LYS A 605 12.60 -5.71 -11.32
C LYS A 605 12.07 -6.98 -10.67
N ALA A 606 11.40 -7.84 -11.43
CA ALA A 606 10.93 -9.12 -10.93
C ALA A 606 12.09 -10.03 -10.47
N SER A 607 13.17 -10.09 -11.26
CA SER A 607 14.39 -10.82 -10.91
C SER A 607 15.07 -10.24 -9.67
N TYR A 608 15.19 -8.91 -9.60
CA TYR A 608 15.78 -8.18 -8.47
C TYR A 608 15.05 -8.48 -7.16
N ASN A 609 13.72 -8.35 -7.13
CA ASN A 609 12.92 -8.62 -5.91
C ASN A 609 13.18 -10.05 -5.38
N ALA A 610 13.24 -11.03 -6.28
CA ALA A 610 13.48 -12.42 -5.90
C ALA A 610 14.92 -12.67 -5.42
N PHE A 611 15.93 -12.05 -6.05
CA PHE A 611 17.33 -12.17 -5.59
C PHE A 611 17.62 -11.38 -4.31
N GLU A 612 17.04 -10.21 -4.12
CA GLU A 612 17.16 -9.41 -2.90
C GLU A 612 16.54 -10.14 -1.71
N SER A 613 15.37 -10.76 -1.92
CA SER A 613 14.77 -11.63 -0.91
C SER A 613 15.67 -12.81 -0.56
N ALA A 614 16.32 -13.43 -1.55
CA ALA A 614 17.30 -14.47 -1.30
C ALA A 614 18.50 -13.94 -0.49
N GLU A 615 19.02 -12.77 -0.84
CA GLU A 615 20.12 -12.10 -0.13
C GLU A 615 19.78 -11.89 1.34
N MET A 616 18.61 -11.33 1.66
CA MET A 616 18.17 -11.11 3.04
C MET A 616 18.09 -12.43 3.84
N VAL A 617 17.59 -13.51 3.21
CA VAL A 617 17.56 -14.83 3.85
C VAL A 617 18.98 -15.37 4.08
N PHE A 618 19.90 -15.18 3.13
CA PHE A 618 21.29 -15.60 3.28
C PHE A 618 22.06 -14.77 4.32
N GLN A 619 21.75 -13.49 4.47
CA GLN A 619 22.26 -12.64 5.54
C GLN A 619 21.78 -13.13 6.92
N ASP A 620 20.52 -13.57 7.05
CA ASP A 620 20.03 -14.22 8.28
C ASP A 620 20.75 -15.56 8.51
N ILE A 621 20.89 -16.42 7.49
CA ILE A 621 21.64 -17.68 7.60
C ILE A 621 23.07 -17.44 8.08
N GLN A 622 23.79 -16.51 7.45
CA GLN A 622 25.13 -16.11 7.87
C GLN A 622 25.12 -15.65 9.33
N TYR A 623 24.19 -14.76 9.69
CA TYR A 623 24.05 -14.32 11.07
C TYR A 623 23.79 -15.49 12.02
N GLN A 624 23.00 -16.50 11.67
CA GLN A 624 22.75 -17.63 12.58
C GLN A 624 23.95 -18.58 12.70
N LEU A 625 24.72 -18.78 11.63
CA LEU A 625 25.88 -19.67 11.62
C LEU A 625 27.13 -19.04 12.26
N ASP A 626 27.26 -17.71 12.22
CA ASP A 626 28.41 -16.97 12.76
C ASP A 626 28.70 -17.29 14.24
N GLY A 627 29.98 -17.25 14.62
CA GLY A 627 30.44 -17.49 15.99
C GLY A 627 30.44 -18.95 16.46
N ASN A 628 29.94 -19.88 15.64
CA ASN A 628 30.01 -21.32 15.94
C ASN A 628 31.45 -21.85 15.81
N LYS A 629 31.83 -22.75 16.73
CA LYS A 629 33.19 -23.33 16.80
C LYS A 629 33.32 -24.68 16.08
N ALA A 630 32.20 -25.30 15.71
CA ALA A 630 32.21 -26.57 15.01
C ALA A 630 32.73 -26.36 13.58
N GLN A 631 33.77 -27.09 13.19
CA GLN A 631 34.43 -26.92 11.90
C GLN A 631 33.47 -27.00 10.70
N ALA A 632 32.48 -27.89 10.75
CA ALA A 632 31.46 -28.02 9.73
C ALA A 632 30.58 -26.77 9.60
N VAL A 633 30.20 -26.16 10.73
CA VAL A 633 29.36 -24.96 10.79
C VAL A 633 30.15 -23.72 10.39
N THR A 634 31.40 -23.59 10.85
CA THR A 634 32.30 -22.49 10.42
C THR A 634 32.56 -22.54 8.91
N ALA A 635 32.64 -23.74 8.32
CA ALA A 635 32.76 -23.87 6.87
C ALA A 635 31.48 -23.40 6.14
N LEU A 636 30.30 -23.73 6.66
CA LEU A 636 29.03 -23.23 6.10
C LEU A 636 28.87 -21.72 6.25
N ASP A 637 29.28 -21.13 7.38
CA ASP A 637 29.32 -19.68 7.57
C ASP A 637 30.16 -18.99 6.49
N GLY A 638 31.39 -19.47 6.26
CA GLY A 638 32.25 -18.96 5.20
C GLY A 638 31.65 -19.09 3.79
N LEU A 639 30.89 -20.15 3.52
CA LEU A 639 30.19 -20.35 2.24
C LEU A 639 28.96 -19.44 2.13
N ALA A 640 28.18 -19.26 3.19
CA ALA A 640 27.04 -18.34 3.22
C ALA A 640 27.49 -16.90 2.97
N ASN A 641 28.59 -16.47 3.60
CA ASN A 641 29.19 -15.15 3.37
C ASN A 641 29.59 -14.95 1.89
N GLN A 642 30.11 -15.99 1.23
CA GLN A 642 30.41 -15.92 -0.21
C GLN A 642 29.14 -15.85 -1.08
N VAL A 643 28.03 -16.46 -0.66
CA VAL A 643 26.74 -16.34 -1.36
C VAL A 643 26.23 -14.91 -1.26
N VAL A 644 26.22 -14.33 -0.04
CA VAL A 644 25.80 -12.93 0.18
C VAL A 644 26.62 -11.98 -0.70
N ALA A 645 27.95 -12.06 -0.65
CA ALA A 645 28.81 -11.20 -1.44
C ALA A 645 28.58 -11.30 -2.96
N ASN A 646 28.30 -12.51 -3.48
CA ASN A 646 28.00 -12.68 -4.90
C ASN A 646 26.58 -12.21 -5.26
N LEU A 647 25.60 -12.36 -4.37
CA LEU A 647 24.25 -11.80 -4.55
C LEU A 647 24.30 -10.27 -4.60
N GLU A 648 25.04 -9.62 -3.69
CA GLU A 648 25.24 -8.16 -3.69
C GLU A 648 25.80 -7.67 -5.04
N VAL A 649 26.82 -8.34 -5.57
CA VAL A 649 27.40 -8.01 -6.89
C VAL A 649 26.39 -8.21 -8.02
N LEU A 650 25.65 -9.32 -8.03
CA LEU A 650 24.64 -9.58 -9.06
C LEU A 650 23.50 -8.54 -9.00
N LEU A 651 23.01 -8.20 -7.81
CA LEU A 651 21.95 -7.21 -7.61
C LEU A 651 22.38 -5.82 -8.09
N ASP A 652 23.62 -5.41 -7.80
CA ASP A 652 24.18 -4.16 -8.32
C ASP A 652 24.27 -4.17 -9.85
N GLN A 653 24.63 -5.30 -10.46
CA GLN A 653 24.66 -5.45 -11.92
C GLN A 653 23.25 -5.37 -12.52
N ILE A 654 22.25 -6.06 -11.96
CA ILE A 654 20.85 -5.97 -12.42
C ILE A 654 20.36 -4.50 -12.39
N LYS A 655 20.69 -3.75 -11.32
CA LYS A 655 20.36 -2.32 -11.20
C LYS A 655 20.99 -1.47 -12.30
N ARG A 656 22.27 -1.67 -12.61
CA ARG A 656 22.99 -0.89 -13.65
C ARG A 656 22.37 -1.02 -15.03
N GLY A 657 21.80 -2.19 -15.34
CA GLY A 657 21.13 -2.50 -16.61
C GLY A 657 19.68 -2.02 -16.72
N SER A 658 19.16 -1.29 -15.73
CA SER A 658 17.76 -0.84 -15.67
C SER A 658 17.63 0.65 -15.31
N ILE A 659 16.41 1.16 -15.34
CA ILE A 659 16.05 2.50 -14.87
C ILE A 659 15.24 2.34 -13.58
N ASN A 660 15.75 2.88 -12.48
CA ASN A 660 15.11 2.94 -11.16
C ASN A 660 14.59 1.59 -10.61
N ILE A 661 15.54 0.70 -10.28
CA ILE A 661 15.31 -0.52 -9.50
C ILE A 661 16.02 -0.43 -8.15
#